data_AF-A0A972CE38-F1
#
_entry.id   AF-A0A972CE38-F1
#
_cell.length_a   1.000
_cell.length_b   1.000
_cell.length_c   1.000
_cell.angle_alpha   90.00
_cell.angle_beta   90.00
_cell.angle_gamma   90.00
#
_symmetry.space_group_name_H-M   'P 1'
#
loop_
_entity.id
_entity.type
_entity.pdbx_description
1 polymer ?
#
loop_
_entity_poly.entity_id
_entity_poly.type
_entity_poly.pdbx_seq_one_letter_code
_entity_poly.pdbx_strand_id
1 'polypeptide(L)'
;MLKKIGVLVLTAALSLPAATGAMAQDLDRPVSAVPGTTVVEPVAADAIAAVKGDDELLEQAIKAAKQYLGNTDRFARLTHSISDYGKVKLVFLNWSESKKENEHLSAVVTDDGVLLRFNLREPGEPGLPKVSKADAVKLAYQFVMKVNPDYSLLSDENATVNYGRWSGYDVTFHSLYDGNIVDSNVVRVTVSPEGKVTYYDAFSLARGLNLSETPEEIISADDAKKALKTKLPLELVYRSYYEYDHERGESKATLKLVYQLPRDYSTKVVDAITGEVIAVKRNRDILYAPAPDMAVAETGTAGKTSLSPAEQKAVDVQAGLLTAADVDAKVRAIEEFGLDDSLTIQGSTLYSVKSPFDGKLKYKWSLSYSDADNAKYAYAEVDAETGEILTLGGYGLVHGSYKKPSEFKHTEAECEQAAIKLLEALYGNKFADYVKTEYEGVRPLADMPISEYTFNFVRVVNGAKFYDDMLTVAVDPDTLRIKRINFSYTDTAFPSAEGALDVSAAVDAYFDVVKLEPYYIVGYGVDGGELELPENSFSTEDKVLVPVYGYTYYGYIDAKTGELLSSGGEPAEYKPIAFFDSSAWFKDIAGSPYHKAIALLYNMDIIDTDDLYFRPDDAISAEDFKAMLVNANYSNIESGEQADGETVSLENAIYDIVCAIGYGAIADLNEIFKNPFGDDAKISEHRMGAAAIVKGLNLLDGIDFGDDTAPDLTAPATRGQAAQLIYNLLVREHEKN
;
A
#
# COMPACT_ATOMS: atom_id res chain seq x y z
N MET A 1 -40.89 36.91 -71.89
CA MET A 1 -40.42 35.75 -72.68
C MET A 1 -39.42 34.96 -71.84
N LEU A 2 -39.64 33.65 -71.73
CA LEU A 2 -38.86 32.69 -70.95
C LEU A 2 -37.46 32.42 -71.52
N LYS A 3 -36.50 32.06 -70.65
CA LYS A 3 -35.64 30.84 -70.67
C LYS A 3 -34.60 30.93 -69.54
N LYS A 4 -34.68 30.12 -68.48
CA LYS A 4 -34.13 28.75 -68.30
C LYS A 4 -32.61 28.64 -68.52
N ILE A 5 -31.89 28.26 -67.46
CA ILE A 5 -30.79 27.26 -67.34
C ILE A 5 -30.71 26.99 -65.81
N GLY A 6 -30.76 25.78 -65.23
CA GLY A 6 -30.60 24.44 -65.78
C GLY A 6 -29.40 23.74 -65.12
N VAL A 7 -29.57 23.27 -63.89
CA VAL A 7 -28.64 22.37 -63.18
C VAL A 7 -28.73 20.98 -63.82
N LEU A 8 -27.59 20.39 -64.18
CA LEU A 8 -27.47 18.94 -64.38
C LEU A 8 -26.09 18.44 -63.95
N VAL A 9 -26.15 17.35 -63.21
CA VAL A 9 -25.11 16.49 -62.65
C VAL A 9 -24.30 15.79 -63.75
N LEU A 10 -23.00 15.58 -63.53
CA LEU A 10 -22.32 14.36 -64.01
C LEU A 10 -21.28 13.85 -63.00
N THR A 11 -21.45 12.58 -62.70
CA THR A 11 -20.68 11.67 -61.86
C THR A 11 -19.24 11.43 -62.32
N ALA A 12 -18.31 11.27 -61.38
CA ALA A 12 -17.09 10.48 -61.56
C ALA A 12 -16.87 9.61 -60.31
N ALA A 13 -16.89 8.29 -60.52
CA ALA A 13 -16.57 7.28 -59.54
C ALA A 13 -15.06 7.21 -59.31
N LEU A 14 -14.64 7.10 -58.06
CA LEU A 14 -13.30 6.65 -57.68
C LEU A 14 -13.44 5.51 -56.68
N SER A 15 -13.04 4.34 -57.14
CA SER A 15 -12.96 3.07 -56.41
C SER A 15 -11.96 3.16 -55.26
N LEU A 16 -12.41 2.79 -54.07
CA LEU A 16 -11.57 2.48 -52.91
C LEU A 16 -10.78 1.19 -53.18
N PRO A 17 -9.46 1.14 -52.93
CA PRO A 17 -8.82 -0.11 -52.58
C PRO A 17 -9.08 -0.40 -51.10
N ALA A 18 -9.59 -1.60 -50.83
CA ALA A 18 -9.55 -2.18 -49.50
C ALA A 18 -8.07 -2.38 -49.11
N ALA A 19 -7.64 -1.73 -48.04
CA ALA A 19 -6.36 -2.01 -47.39
C ALA A 19 -6.64 -2.29 -45.91
N THR A 20 -6.76 -3.57 -45.61
CA THR A 20 -6.41 -4.14 -44.30
C THR A 20 -4.93 -3.85 -44.05
N GLY A 21 -4.62 -3.05 -43.04
CA GLY A 21 -3.25 -2.78 -42.61
C GLY A 21 -3.23 -2.45 -41.13
N ALA A 22 -2.58 -3.29 -40.34
CA ALA A 22 -2.30 -3.07 -38.94
C ALA A 22 -1.46 -1.80 -38.77
N MET A 23 -1.92 -0.87 -37.92
CA MET A 23 -1.13 0.27 -37.48
C MET A 23 -0.32 -0.19 -36.26
N ALA A 24 0.95 -0.53 -36.46
CA ALA A 24 1.95 -0.49 -35.40
C ALA A 24 2.46 0.95 -35.35
N GLN A 25 2.28 1.65 -34.23
CA GLN A 25 2.91 2.95 -34.02
C GLN A 25 4.41 2.75 -33.83
N ASP A 26 5.17 3.59 -34.52
CA ASP A 26 6.63 3.55 -34.62
C ASP A 26 7.26 4.09 -33.33
N LEU A 27 8.11 3.29 -32.67
CA LEU A 27 8.75 3.59 -31.37
C LEU A 27 9.89 4.63 -31.48
N ASP A 28 10.13 5.19 -32.68
CA ASP A 28 11.39 5.86 -33.04
C ASP A 28 11.35 7.41 -33.06
N ARG A 29 10.31 8.11 -32.54
CA ARG A 29 10.27 9.60 -32.59
C ARG A 29 9.63 10.31 -31.39
N PRO A 30 10.17 11.45 -30.94
CA PRO A 30 9.43 12.42 -30.12
C PRO A 30 8.38 13.16 -30.95
N VAL A 31 7.22 13.32 -30.31
CA VAL A 31 5.97 14.02 -30.64
C VAL A 31 6.04 15.04 -31.79
N SER A 32 5.26 14.77 -32.84
CA SER A 32 4.57 15.84 -33.59
C SER A 32 3.30 15.31 -34.23
N ALA A 33 2.17 15.90 -33.81
CA ALA A 33 0.82 15.89 -34.40
C ALA A 33 0.28 14.55 -34.94
N VAL A 34 -0.67 13.95 -34.22
CA VAL A 34 -1.61 12.98 -34.81
C VAL A 34 -2.67 13.77 -35.61
N PRO A 35 -2.83 13.55 -36.92
CA PRO A 35 -3.91 14.15 -37.69
C PRO A 35 -5.19 13.30 -37.56
N GLY A 36 -6.29 13.94 -37.16
CA GLY A 36 -7.62 13.33 -37.21
C GLY A 36 -8.50 13.52 -35.97
N THR A 37 -8.46 14.67 -35.32
CA THR A 37 -9.45 15.03 -34.29
C THR A 37 -10.62 15.77 -34.93
N THR A 38 -11.71 15.06 -35.22
CA THR A 38 -13.01 15.73 -35.26
C THR A 38 -13.33 16.18 -33.86
N VAL A 39 -13.23 17.50 -33.63
CA VAL A 39 -13.75 18.17 -32.44
C VAL A 39 -15.24 17.86 -32.36
N VAL A 40 -15.62 17.03 -31.39
CA VAL A 40 -17.02 16.91 -30.97
C VAL A 40 -17.21 17.98 -29.91
N GLU A 41 -18.17 18.89 -30.14
CA GLU A 41 -18.45 20.00 -29.23
C GLU A 41 -18.76 19.50 -27.80
N PRO A 42 -18.36 20.25 -26.76
CA PRO A 42 -18.66 19.91 -25.38
C PRO A 42 -20.17 19.91 -25.17
N VAL A 43 -20.68 18.89 -24.49
CA VAL A 43 -22.07 18.88 -24.02
C VAL A 43 -22.11 19.81 -22.82
N ALA A 44 -22.73 20.98 -22.99
CA ALA A 44 -23.00 21.89 -21.89
C ALA A 44 -23.84 21.17 -20.83
N ALA A 45 -23.37 21.20 -19.58
CA ALA A 45 -24.16 20.83 -18.43
C ALA A 45 -25.24 21.89 -18.22
N ASP A 46 -26.42 21.69 -18.81
CA ASP A 46 -27.59 22.47 -18.45
C ASP A 46 -28.01 22.11 -17.02
N ALA A 47 -27.86 23.08 -16.12
CA ALA A 47 -28.19 22.98 -14.72
C ALA A 47 -29.71 22.89 -14.47
N ILE A 48 -30.01 22.25 -13.33
CA ILE A 48 -31.29 22.12 -12.63
C ILE A 48 -32.20 21.01 -13.19
N ALA A 49 -32.07 19.78 -12.67
CA ALA A 49 -33.06 18.73 -12.88
C ALA A 49 -33.75 18.32 -11.57
N ALA A 50 -35.08 18.31 -11.62
CA ALA A 50 -35.98 17.79 -10.59
C ALA A 50 -35.61 16.36 -10.14
N VAL A 51 -36.09 15.94 -8.97
CA VAL A 51 -35.96 14.57 -8.45
C VAL A 51 -36.45 13.58 -9.51
N LYS A 52 -35.51 12.95 -10.23
CA LYS A 52 -35.80 11.93 -11.24
C LYS A 52 -36.23 10.64 -10.54
N GLY A 53 -37.14 9.89 -11.16
CA GLY A 53 -37.42 8.51 -10.71
C GLY A 53 -36.20 7.63 -10.90
N ASP A 54 -36.01 6.63 -10.02
CA ASP A 54 -34.83 5.76 -10.03
C ASP A 54 -34.64 5.02 -11.39
N ASP A 55 -35.73 4.71 -12.09
CA ASP A 55 -35.71 4.12 -13.43
C ASP A 55 -35.07 5.05 -14.48
N GLU A 56 -35.40 6.34 -14.44
CA GLU A 56 -34.86 7.36 -15.35
C GLU A 56 -33.38 7.63 -15.04
N LEU A 57 -33.03 7.67 -13.74
CA LEU A 57 -31.66 7.79 -13.27
C LEU A 57 -30.79 6.62 -13.76
N LEU A 58 -31.27 5.38 -13.62
CA LEU A 58 -30.57 4.19 -14.11
C LEU A 58 -30.36 4.22 -15.63
N GLU A 59 -31.40 4.57 -16.40
CA GLU A 59 -31.31 4.65 -17.87
C GLU A 59 -30.26 5.69 -18.30
N GLN A 60 -30.24 6.85 -17.65
CA GLN A 60 -29.26 7.91 -17.93
C GLN A 60 -27.84 7.50 -17.53
N ALA A 61 -27.66 6.86 -16.36
CA ALA A 61 -26.36 6.37 -15.92
C ALA A 61 -25.77 5.33 -16.90
N ILE A 62 -26.60 4.40 -17.40
CA ILE A 62 -26.18 3.43 -18.43
C ILE A 62 -25.77 4.16 -19.71
N LYS A 63 -26.55 5.13 -20.17
CA LYS A 63 -26.24 5.93 -21.38
C LYS A 63 -24.93 6.70 -21.20
N ALA A 64 -24.75 7.37 -20.07
CA ALA A 64 -23.54 8.12 -19.74
C ALA A 64 -22.31 7.21 -19.70
N ALA A 65 -22.37 6.07 -19.01
CA ALA A 65 -21.28 5.11 -18.98
C ALA A 65 -20.90 4.63 -20.40
N LYS A 66 -21.87 4.31 -21.26
CA LYS A 66 -21.61 3.84 -22.63
C LYS A 66 -20.93 4.90 -23.53
N GLN A 67 -20.99 6.20 -23.21
CA GLN A 67 -20.25 7.24 -23.95
C GLN A 67 -18.73 7.07 -23.86
N TYR A 68 -18.26 6.50 -22.74
CA TYR A 68 -16.83 6.32 -22.46
C TYR A 68 -16.38 4.87 -22.63
N LEU A 69 -17.23 3.92 -22.23
CA LEU A 69 -16.91 2.48 -22.22
C LEU A 69 -17.17 1.79 -23.57
N GLY A 70 -17.88 2.46 -24.48
CA GLY A 70 -18.29 1.90 -25.75
C GLY A 70 -19.43 0.89 -25.62
N ASN A 71 -19.54 -0.02 -26.59
CA ASN A 71 -20.65 -0.96 -26.64
C ASN A 71 -20.50 -2.10 -25.60
N THR A 72 -21.57 -2.36 -24.87
CA THR A 72 -21.66 -3.38 -23.81
C THR A 72 -22.47 -4.63 -24.21
N ASP A 73 -22.96 -4.73 -25.45
CA ASP A 73 -23.80 -5.86 -25.93
C ASP A 73 -23.09 -7.22 -25.90
N ARG A 74 -21.77 -7.24 -25.70
CA ARG A 74 -20.98 -8.47 -25.54
C ARG A 74 -21.17 -9.16 -24.18
N PHE A 75 -21.75 -8.47 -23.20
CA PHE A 75 -22.07 -8.99 -21.87
C PHE A 75 -23.53 -9.46 -21.83
N ALA A 76 -23.77 -10.71 -21.43
CA ALA A 76 -25.12 -11.24 -21.37
C ALA A 76 -25.92 -10.73 -20.16
N ARG A 77 -25.25 -10.16 -19.14
CA ARG A 77 -25.88 -9.73 -17.91
C ARG A 77 -25.42 -8.34 -17.45
N LEU A 78 -26.35 -7.56 -16.93
CA LEU A 78 -26.12 -6.32 -16.18
C LEU A 78 -26.81 -6.42 -14.81
N THR A 79 -26.06 -6.18 -13.74
CA THR A 79 -26.58 -5.95 -12.39
C THR A 79 -26.31 -4.51 -11.97
N HIS A 80 -27.18 -3.93 -11.13
CA HIS A 80 -27.03 -2.56 -10.67
C HIS A 80 -27.47 -2.38 -9.22
N SER A 81 -27.00 -1.30 -8.60
CA SER A 81 -27.50 -0.78 -7.32
C SER A 81 -27.46 0.74 -7.33
N ILE A 82 -28.37 1.37 -6.61
CA ILE A 82 -28.38 2.82 -6.39
C ILE A 82 -28.15 3.05 -4.90
N SER A 83 -27.13 3.86 -4.59
CA SER A 83 -26.83 4.27 -3.21
C SER A 83 -26.99 5.76 -3.08
N ASP A 84 -27.68 6.19 -2.04
CA ASP A 84 -27.84 7.60 -1.68
C ASP A 84 -26.82 7.95 -0.61
N TYR A 85 -25.87 8.81 -0.95
CA TYR A 85 -24.86 9.34 -0.03
C TYR A 85 -25.26 10.74 0.48
N GLY A 86 -26.57 10.98 0.61
CA GLY A 86 -27.19 12.20 1.11
C GLY A 86 -27.17 13.36 0.13
N LYS A 87 -25.99 13.70 -0.39
CA LYS A 87 -25.74 14.87 -1.27
C LYS A 87 -25.60 14.50 -2.74
N VAL A 88 -25.37 13.23 -3.02
CA VAL A 88 -25.18 12.67 -4.35
C VAL A 88 -25.67 11.23 -4.36
N LYS A 89 -26.45 10.86 -5.39
CA LYS A 89 -26.77 9.46 -5.64
C LYS A 89 -25.76 8.85 -6.59
N LEU A 90 -25.32 7.64 -6.29
CA LEU A 90 -24.43 6.85 -7.13
C LEU A 90 -25.17 5.65 -7.72
N VAL A 91 -25.03 5.46 -9.03
CA VAL A 91 -25.49 4.29 -9.75
C VAL A 91 -24.29 3.39 -10.01
N PHE A 92 -24.28 2.22 -9.39
CA PHE A 92 -23.28 1.19 -9.61
C PHE A 92 -23.79 0.24 -10.69
N LEU A 93 -22.98 0.01 -11.71
CA LEU A 93 -23.28 -0.83 -12.87
C LEU A 93 -22.22 -1.92 -12.96
N ASN A 94 -22.66 -3.17 -13.19
CA ASN A 94 -21.75 -4.30 -13.36
C ASN A 94 -22.25 -5.21 -14.50
N TRP A 95 -21.51 -5.22 -15.60
CA TRP A 95 -21.69 -6.08 -16.75
C TRP A 95 -20.81 -7.32 -16.65
N SER A 96 -21.41 -8.49 -16.88
CA SER A 96 -20.76 -9.80 -16.74
C SER A 96 -21.30 -10.81 -17.77
N GLU A 97 -20.81 -12.06 -17.68
CA GLU A 97 -21.20 -13.14 -18.59
C GLU A 97 -20.87 -12.80 -20.05
N SER A 98 -19.64 -12.34 -20.26
CA SER A 98 -19.05 -12.16 -21.60
C SER A 98 -18.63 -13.51 -22.21
N LYS A 99 -18.38 -13.53 -23.53
CA LYS A 99 -17.80 -14.69 -24.22
C LYS A 99 -16.33 -14.93 -23.87
N LYS A 100 -15.61 -13.92 -23.38
CA LYS A 100 -14.26 -14.07 -22.84
C LYS A 100 -14.37 -14.50 -21.37
N GLU A 101 -13.66 -15.55 -20.99
CA GLU A 101 -13.62 -15.98 -19.59
C GLU A 101 -13.12 -14.83 -18.70
N ASN A 102 -13.68 -14.70 -17.50
CA ASN A 102 -13.29 -13.71 -16.49
C ASN A 102 -13.32 -12.23 -16.95
N GLU A 103 -13.97 -11.91 -18.08
CA GLU A 103 -14.18 -10.51 -18.47
C GLU A 103 -15.34 -9.91 -17.66
N HIS A 104 -15.04 -8.79 -16.98
CA HIS A 104 -15.99 -8.03 -16.18
C HIS A 104 -15.83 -6.54 -16.43
N LEU A 105 -16.94 -5.82 -16.54
CA LEU A 105 -16.92 -4.36 -16.66
C LEU A 105 -17.80 -3.77 -15.55
N SER A 106 -17.25 -2.89 -14.74
CA SER A 106 -18.02 -2.12 -13.77
C SER A 106 -17.88 -0.62 -14.01
N ALA A 107 -18.91 0.14 -13.64
CA ALA A 107 -18.91 1.60 -13.69
C ALA A 107 -19.69 2.18 -12.51
N VAL A 108 -19.28 3.37 -12.06
CA VAL A 108 -20.02 4.17 -11.08
C VAL A 108 -20.26 5.55 -11.65
N VAL A 109 -21.53 5.93 -11.70
CA VAL A 109 -21.99 7.19 -12.30
C VAL A 109 -22.82 7.96 -11.28
N THR A 110 -22.63 9.27 -11.18
CA THR A 110 -23.46 10.16 -10.35
C THR A 110 -24.84 10.40 -10.97
N ASP A 111 -25.76 10.96 -10.21
CA ASP A 111 -27.10 11.36 -10.66
C ASP A 111 -27.15 12.48 -11.71
N ASP A 112 -26.09 13.28 -11.79
CA ASP A 112 -25.86 14.24 -12.87
C ASP A 112 -25.08 13.66 -14.07
N GLY A 113 -24.81 12.35 -14.06
CA GLY A 113 -24.29 11.62 -15.22
C GLY A 113 -22.77 11.62 -15.37
N VAL A 114 -22.01 12.08 -14.36
CA VAL A 114 -20.55 12.05 -14.36
C VAL A 114 -20.05 10.65 -14.02
N LEU A 115 -19.14 10.12 -14.84
CA LEU A 115 -18.46 8.86 -14.55
C LEU A 115 -17.39 9.10 -13.47
N LEU A 116 -17.51 8.44 -12.31
CA LEU A 116 -16.51 8.54 -11.24
C LEU A 116 -15.50 7.40 -11.29
N ARG A 117 -15.93 6.22 -11.74
CA ARG A 117 -15.06 5.05 -11.82
C ARG A 117 -15.52 4.12 -12.92
N PHE A 118 -14.57 3.48 -13.59
CA PHE A 118 -14.85 2.22 -14.26
C PHE A 118 -13.67 1.26 -14.12
N ASN A 119 -13.96 -0.02 -14.22
CA ASN A 119 -12.96 -1.07 -14.26
C ASN A 119 -13.37 -2.10 -15.30
N LEU A 120 -12.56 -2.25 -16.34
CA LEU A 120 -12.60 -3.34 -17.29
C LEU A 120 -11.52 -4.35 -16.91
N ARG A 121 -11.96 -5.44 -16.27
CA ARG A 121 -11.12 -6.60 -16.04
C ARG A 121 -11.24 -7.52 -17.25
N GLU A 122 -10.16 -7.68 -17.99
CA GLU A 122 -9.98 -8.80 -18.93
C GLU A 122 -8.99 -9.79 -18.30
N PRO A 123 -8.93 -11.06 -18.73
CA PRO A 123 -7.79 -11.92 -18.43
C PRO A 123 -6.51 -11.17 -18.80
N GLY A 124 -5.64 -10.92 -17.82
CA GLY A 124 -4.37 -10.26 -18.09
C GLY A 124 -3.53 -11.17 -18.98
N GLU A 125 -3.29 -10.77 -20.22
CA GLU A 125 -2.16 -11.31 -20.97
C GLU A 125 -0.94 -10.50 -20.52
N PRO A 126 0.13 -11.14 -20.02
CA PRO A 126 1.36 -10.43 -19.68
C PRO A 126 1.92 -9.87 -20.98
N GLY A 127 1.73 -8.59 -21.21
CA GLY A 127 2.04 -7.94 -22.48
C GLY A 127 3.37 -7.22 -22.44
N LEU A 128 4.08 -7.22 -23.57
CA LEU A 128 5.06 -6.17 -23.83
C LEU A 128 4.30 -4.92 -24.28
N PRO A 129 4.63 -3.72 -23.75
CA PRO A 129 3.92 -2.51 -24.12
C PRO A 129 4.12 -2.19 -25.60
N LYS A 130 3.00 -1.93 -26.29
CA LYS A 130 2.95 -1.46 -27.68
C LYS A 130 2.86 0.06 -27.78
N VAL A 131 2.58 0.72 -26.67
CA VAL A 131 2.60 2.18 -26.52
C VAL A 131 3.74 2.57 -25.59
N SER A 132 4.32 3.75 -25.79
CA SER A 132 5.31 4.27 -24.86
C SER A 132 4.67 4.72 -23.55
N LYS A 133 5.47 4.82 -22.49
CA LYS A 133 5.08 5.42 -21.21
C LYS A 133 4.52 6.84 -21.39
N ALA A 134 5.16 7.65 -22.26
CA ALA A 134 4.71 9.00 -22.57
C ALA A 134 3.36 9.04 -23.32
N ASP A 135 3.14 8.10 -24.24
CA ASP A 135 1.85 7.99 -24.93
C ASP A 135 0.75 7.51 -23.98
N ALA A 136 1.06 6.60 -23.06
CA ALA A 136 0.12 6.14 -22.04
C ALA A 136 -0.36 7.29 -21.13
N VAL A 137 0.56 8.14 -20.66
CA VAL A 137 0.19 9.34 -19.87
C VAL A 137 -0.73 10.27 -20.67
N LYS A 138 -0.46 10.50 -21.96
CA LYS A 138 -1.31 11.34 -22.81
C LYS A 138 -2.68 10.71 -23.06
N LEU A 139 -2.74 9.42 -23.35
CA LEU A 139 -4.00 8.69 -23.55
C LEU A 139 -4.85 8.73 -22.28
N ALA A 140 -4.21 8.55 -21.12
CA ALA A 140 -4.86 8.67 -19.82
C ALA A 140 -5.41 10.10 -19.61
N TYR A 141 -4.60 11.13 -19.82
CA TYR A 141 -5.02 12.53 -19.64
C TYR A 141 -6.17 12.92 -20.58
N GLN A 142 -6.09 12.52 -21.85
CA GLN A 142 -7.17 12.71 -22.82
C GLN A 142 -8.47 12.05 -22.37
N PHE A 143 -8.39 10.86 -21.76
CA PHE A 143 -9.56 10.19 -21.20
C PHE A 143 -10.14 10.98 -20.01
N VAL A 144 -9.29 11.44 -19.08
CA VAL A 144 -9.71 12.27 -17.93
C VAL A 144 -10.46 13.52 -18.40
N MET A 145 -9.87 14.27 -19.34
CA MET A 145 -10.47 15.52 -19.85
C MET A 145 -11.71 15.28 -20.71
N LYS A 146 -11.84 14.09 -21.33
CA LYS A 146 -13.05 13.68 -22.03
C LYS A 146 -14.20 13.39 -21.05
N VAL A 147 -13.91 12.77 -19.90
CA VAL A 147 -14.92 12.45 -18.88
C VAL A 147 -15.44 13.72 -18.21
N ASN A 148 -14.54 14.63 -17.83
CA ASN A 148 -14.93 15.91 -17.26
C ASN A 148 -13.87 16.99 -17.55
N PRO A 149 -14.17 17.98 -18.40
CA PRO A 149 -13.23 19.04 -18.74
C PRO A 149 -13.03 20.06 -17.60
N ASP A 150 -13.87 20.07 -16.56
CA ASP A 150 -13.79 21.02 -15.44
C ASP A 150 -12.70 20.65 -14.42
N TYR A 151 -11.94 19.57 -14.65
CA TYR A 151 -10.82 19.15 -13.79
C TYR A 151 -9.57 20.02 -14.00
N SER A 152 -9.71 21.33 -13.84
CA SER A 152 -8.73 22.35 -14.24
C SER A 152 -7.42 22.35 -13.44
N LEU A 153 -7.36 21.68 -12.29
CA LEU A 153 -6.13 21.56 -11.49
C LEU A 153 -5.25 20.37 -11.93
N LEU A 154 -5.74 19.52 -12.84
CA LEU A 154 -4.98 18.39 -13.37
C LEU A 154 -4.20 18.81 -14.62
N SER A 155 -2.98 18.27 -14.71
CA SER A 155 -2.10 18.40 -15.88
C SER A 155 -1.43 17.06 -16.15
N ASP A 156 -1.10 16.78 -17.41
CA ASP A 156 -0.26 15.63 -17.77
C ASP A 156 1.19 15.77 -17.31
N GLU A 157 1.64 17.00 -17.04
CA GLU A 157 2.93 17.31 -16.41
C GLU A 157 2.98 16.93 -14.92
N ASN A 158 1.81 16.80 -14.26
CA ASN A 158 1.69 16.47 -12.84
C ASN A 158 1.27 15.01 -12.62
N ALA A 159 1.76 14.13 -13.50
CA ALA A 159 1.45 12.70 -13.48
C ALA A 159 2.60 11.90 -12.89
N THR A 160 2.30 10.90 -12.08
CA THR A 160 3.19 9.77 -11.84
C THR A 160 2.75 8.61 -12.72
N VAL A 161 3.70 7.78 -13.17
CA VAL A 161 3.41 6.62 -14.01
C VAL A 161 4.32 5.46 -13.62
N ASN A 162 3.73 4.28 -13.47
CA ASN A 162 4.47 3.04 -13.25
C ASN A 162 3.95 1.96 -14.19
N TYR A 163 4.84 1.08 -14.65
CA TYR A 163 4.50 -0.07 -15.47
C TYR A 163 4.26 -1.32 -14.62
N GLY A 164 3.04 -1.83 -14.65
CA GLY A 164 2.69 -3.15 -14.15
C GLY A 164 2.61 -4.16 -15.29
N ARG A 165 3.36 -5.26 -15.19
CA ARG A 165 3.42 -6.31 -16.23
C ARG A 165 2.06 -6.87 -16.69
N TRP A 166 1.07 -6.86 -15.80
CA TRP A 166 -0.26 -7.41 -16.04
C TRP A 166 -1.34 -6.33 -16.26
N SER A 167 -1.09 -5.10 -15.82
CA SER A 167 -2.04 -3.98 -15.87
C SER A 167 -1.72 -3.00 -17.00
N GLY A 168 -0.46 -2.90 -17.43
CA GLY A 168 0.05 -1.86 -18.30
C GLY A 168 0.55 -0.67 -17.48
N TYR A 169 0.21 0.54 -17.88
CA TYR A 169 0.64 1.78 -17.23
C TYR A 169 -0.40 2.27 -16.22
N ASP A 170 0.00 2.33 -14.95
CA ASP A 170 -0.79 2.95 -13.88
C ASP A 170 -0.36 4.41 -13.74
N VAL A 171 -1.22 5.32 -14.21
CA VAL A 171 -1.00 6.77 -14.24
C VAL A 171 -1.83 7.42 -13.13
N THR A 172 -1.21 8.25 -12.29
CA THR A 172 -1.91 9.07 -11.31
C THR A 172 -1.68 10.54 -11.58
N PHE A 173 -2.73 11.28 -11.89
CA PHE A 173 -2.69 12.74 -12.03
C PHE A 173 -2.93 13.41 -10.68
N HIS A 174 -2.01 14.27 -10.27
CA HIS A 174 -2.10 15.02 -9.03
C HIS A 174 -2.60 16.44 -9.32
N SER A 175 -3.55 16.91 -8.50
CA SER A 175 -3.95 18.31 -8.56
C SER A 175 -2.90 19.17 -7.89
N LEU A 176 -2.48 20.23 -8.59
CA LEU A 176 -1.63 21.28 -8.02
C LEU A 176 -2.40 22.60 -7.97
N TYR A 177 -2.18 23.37 -6.91
CA TYR A 177 -2.63 24.74 -6.79
C TYR A 177 -1.45 25.60 -6.35
N ASP A 178 -1.17 26.67 -7.11
CA ASP A 178 0.01 27.52 -6.92
C ASP A 178 1.34 26.72 -6.82
N GLY A 179 1.48 25.69 -7.67
CA GLY A 179 2.66 24.82 -7.68
C GLY A 179 2.74 23.80 -6.54
N ASN A 180 1.81 23.81 -5.58
CA ASN A 180 1.82 22.89 -4.44
C ASN A 180 0.74 21.80 -4.57
N ILE A 181 1.00 20.64 -3.97
CA ILE A 181 0.09 19.49 -4.03
C ILE A 181 -1.22 19.78 -3.29
N VAL A 182 -2.34 19.37 -3.88
CA VAL A 182 -3.61 19.22 -3.18
C VAL A 182 -3.71 17.78 -2.68
N ASP A 183 -3.61 17.59 -1.36
CA ASP A 183 -3.56 16.28 -0.71
C ASP A 183 -4.77 15.43 -1.07
N SER A 184 -4.50 14.16 -1.37
CA SER A 184 -5.49 13.16 -1.73
C SER A 184 -6.45 13.57 -2.86
N ASN A 185 -6.14 14.59 -3.67
CA ASN A 185 -6.98 15.08 -4.75
C ASN A 185 -6.41 14.65 -6.12
N VAL A 186 -6.69 13.39 -6.49
CA VAL A 186 -6.05 12.71 -7.62
C VAL A 186 -7.04 12.00 -8.52
N VAL A 187 -6.62 11.73 -9.76
CA VAL A 187 -7.30 10.79 -10.68
C VAL A 187 -6.34 9.69 -11.05
N ARG A 188 -6.78 8.44 -10.96
CA ARG A 188 -6.00 7.26 -11.34
C ARG A 188 -6.56 6.67 -12.63
N VAL A 189 -5.66 6.29 -13.53
CA VAL A 189 -6.02 5.72 -14.83
C VAL A 189 -5.04 4.60 -15.15
N THR A 190 -5.55 3.44 -15.54
CA THR A 190 -4.71 2.34 -16.06
C THR A 190 -4.87 2.26 -17.56
N VAL A 191 -3.76 2.26 -18.29
CA VAL A 191 -3.69 2.09 -19.74
C VAL A 191 -3.01 0.74 -20.04
N SER A 192 -3.73 -0.18 -20.68
CA SER A 192 -3.19 -1.50 -21.02
C SER A 192 -1.95 -1.40 -21.92
N PRO A 193 -1.15 -2.47 -22.04
CA PRO A 193 -0.02 -2.53 -22.99
C PRO A 193 -0.39 -2.14 -24.43
N GLU A 194 -1.65 -2.33 -24.85
CA GLU A 194 -2.18 -1.97 -26.17
C GLU A 194 -2.65 -0.51 -26.29
N GLY A 195 -2.54 0.30 -25.24
CA GLY A 195 -2.99 1.69 -25.25
C GLY A 195 -4.48 1.88 -24.97
N LYS A 196 -5.15 0.91 -24.33
CA LYS A 196 -6.58 1.04 -23.96
C LYS A 196 -6.73 1.41 -22.50
N VAL A 197 -7.59 2.37 -22.18
CA VAL A 197 -7.95 2.65 -20.79
C VAL A 197 -8.79 1.49 -20.25
N THR A 198 -8.29 0.82 -19.21
CA THR A 198 -8.94 -0.32 -18.55
C THR A 198 -9.43 0.01 -17.15
N TYR A 199 -8.87 1.05 -16.53
CA TYR A 199 -9.29 1.53 -15.22
C TYR A 199 -9.31 3.05 -15.23
N TYR A 200 -10.28 3.63 -14.54
CA TYR A 200 -10.36 5.06 -14.26
C TYR A 200 -11.02 5.24 -12.90
N ASP A 201 -10.48 6.14 -12.08
CA ASP A 201 -10.97 6.42 -10.74
C ASP A 201 -10.73 7.88 -10.36
N ALA A 202 -11.83 8.61 -10.18
CA ALA A 202 -11.88 10.00 -9.76
C ALA A 202 -12.66 10.18 -8.45
N PHE A 203 -12.85 9.11 -7.64
CA PHE A 203 -13.54 9.22 -6.35
C PHE A 203 -12.88 10.20 -5.39
N SER A 204 -11.55 10.31 -5.46
CA SER A 204 -10.78 11.20 -4.61
C SER A 204 -10.72 12.63 -5.15
N LEU A 205 -11.15 12.87 -6.40
CA LEU A 205 -11.11 14.18 -7.00
C LEU A 205 -12.31 15.02 -6.57
N ALA A 206 -12.01 16.19 -6.03
CA ALA A 206 -12.99 17.13 -5.53
C ALA A 206 -13.77 17.80 -6.67
N ARG A 207 -15.10 17.81 -6.51
CA ARG A 207 -16.03 18.61 -7.33
C ARG A 207 -16.57 19.77 -6.50
N GLY A 208 -17.00 20.84 -7.17
CA GLY A 208 -17.49 22.05 -6.49
C GLY A 208 -16.39 22.88 -5.81
N LEU A 209 -15.13 22.78 -6.28
CA LEU A 209 -14.04 23.59 -5.76
C LEU A 209 -14.20 25.07 -6.16
N ASN A 210 -14.32 25.94 -5.17
CA ASN A 210 -14.30 27.39 -5.31
C ASN A 210 -12.92 27.93 -4.94
N LEU A 211 -12.10 28.21 -5.96
CA LEU A 211 -10.74 28.72 -5.78
C LEU A 211 -10.70 30.20 -5.37
N SER A 212 -11.79 30.95 -5.52
CA SER A 212 -11.81 32.39 -5.18
C SER A 212 -11.80 32.68 -3.68
N GLU A 213 -12.05 31.65 -2.85
CA GLU A 213 -12.03 31.74 -1.40
C GLU A 213 -10.70 31.24 -0.79
N THR A 214 -9.76 30.80 -1.62
CA THR A 214 -8.43 30.38 -1.16
C THR A 214 -7.57 31.62 -0.82
N PRO A 215 -7.03 31.73 0.40
CA PRO A 215 -6.19 32.87 0.80
C PRO A 215 -4.91 33.00 -0.06
N GLU A 216 -4.51 34.24 -0.36
CA GLU A 216 -3.29 34.53 -1.14
C GLU A 216 -2.02 34.59 -0.28
N GLU A 217 -2.13 34.78 1.05
CA GLU A 217 -0.99 34.91 1.96
C GLU A 217 -0.95 33.77 2.98
N ILE A 218 0.21 33.13 3.10
CA ILE A 218 0.53 32.08 4.06
C ILE A 218 1.83 32.41 4.82
N ILE A 219 2.01 31.82 6.00
CA ILE A 219 3.23 31.92 6.81
C ILE A 219 4.43 31.31 6.08
N SER A 220 5.64 31.69 6.51
CA SER A 220 6.88 31.12 5.99
C SER A 220 7.08 29.67 6.45
N ALA A 221 7.87 28.89 5.70
CA ALA A 221 8.30 27.56 6.12
C ALA A 221 9.04 27.57 7.48
N ASP A 222 9.80 28.62 7.78
CA ASP A 222 10.49 28.76 9.07
C ASP A 222 9.51 28.95 10.24
N ASP A 223 8.45 29.75 10.04
CA ASP A 223 7.39 29.93 11.03
C ASP A 223 6.58 28.64 11.22
N ALA A 224 6.28 27.93 10.13
CA ALA A 224 5.64 26.62 10.17
C ALA A 224 6.50 25.60 10.92
N LYS A 225 7.82 25.54 10.65
CA LYS A 225 8.77 24.67 11.36
C LYS A 225 8.80 24.99 12.86
N LYS A 226 8.74 26.27 13.24
CA LYS A 226 8.63 26.69 14.64
C LYS A 226 7.32 26.23 15.29
N ALA A 227 6.20 26.29 14.56
CA ALA A 227 4.92 25.75 15.02
C ALA A 227 5.01 24.23 15.21
N LEU A 228 5.60 23.48 14.28
CA LEU A 228 5.79 22.04 14.38
C LEU A 228 6.69 21.64 15.56
N LYS A 229 7.71 22.42 15.88
CA LYS A 229 8.55 22.19 17.08
C LYS A 229 7.81 22.36 18.40
N THR A 230 6.79 23.22 18.45
CA THR A 230 6.21 23.68 19.72
C THR A 230 4.76 23.27 19.94
N LYS A 231 3.97 23.17 18.87
CA LYS A 231 2.53 22.90 18.88
C LYS A 231 2.18 21.50 18.36
N LEU A 232 3.01 20.92 17.48
CA LEU A 232 2.93 19.51 17.03
C LEU A 232 4.30 18.79 17.15
N PRO A 233 4.93 18.80 18.35
CA PRO A 233 6.25 18.23 18.56
C PRO A 233 6.25 16.72 18.31
N LEU A 234 7.33 16.20 17.72
CA LEU A 234 7.54 14.75 17.62
C LEU A 234 7.56 14.09 19.00
N GLU A 235 7.09 12.85 19.07
CA GLU A 235 7.03 12.08 20.31
C GLU A 235 8.21 11.12 20.42
N LEU A 236 8.95 11.19 21.53
CA LEU A 236 10.02 10.25 21.85
C LEU A 236 9.44 8.94 22.40
N VAL A 237 9.71 7.83 21.73
CA VAL A 237 9.17 6.50 22.05
C VAL A 237 10.20 5.39 21.88
N TYR A 238 9.98 4.26 22.56
CA TYR A 238 10.59 3.00 22.16
C TYR A 238 9.72 2.28 21.13
N ARG A 239 10.37 1.58 20.19
CA ARG A 239 9.74 0.69 19.22
C ARG A 239 10.45 -0.64 19.14
N SER A 240 9.68 -1.72 19.04
CA SER A 240 10.19 -3.05 18.72
C SER A 240 10.24 -3.26 17.22
N TYR A 241 11.37 -3.76 16.73
CA TYR A 241 11.55 -4.14 15.33
C TYR A 241 11.82 -5.63 15.26
N TYR A 242 11.08 -6.34 14.42
CA TYR A 242 11.08 -7.79 14.32
C TYR A 242 11.75 -8.24 13.03
N GLU A 243 12.73 -9.12 13.14
CA GLU A 243 13.39 -9.79 12.03
C GLU A 243 13.05 -11.29 12.09
N TYR A 244 12.61 -11.84 10.97
CA TYR A 244 12.31 -13.28 10.86
C TYR A 244 13.50 -14.03 10.26
N ASP A 245 14.08 -14.94 11.05
CA ASP A 245 15.09 -15.88 10.59
C ASP A 245 14.38 -17.06 9.90
N HIS A 246 14.38 -17.06 8.57
CA HIS A 246 13.75 -18.09 7.76
C HIS A 246 14.43 -19.47 7.87
N GLU A 247 15.73 -19.53 8.22
CA GLU A 247 16.44 -20.81 8.37
C GLU A 247 16.06 -21.50 9.67
N ARG A 248 15.90 -20.72 10.74
CA ARG A 248 15.54 -21.22 12.08
C ARG A 248 14.05 -21.24 12.34
N GLY A 249 13.26 -20.50 11.55
CA GLY A 249 11.84 -20.31 11.74
C GLY A 249 11.49 -19.47 12.97
N GLU A 250 12.37 -18.52 13.35
CA GLU A 250 12.26 -17.76 14.60
C GLU A 250 12.26 -16.25 14.36
N SER A 251 11.55 -15.49 15.20
CA SER A 251 11.61 -14.02 15.18
C SER A 251 12.55 -13.50 16.26
N LYS A 252 13.40 -12.54 15.89
CA LYS A 252 14.23 -11.77 16.81
C LYS A 252 13.75 -10.33 16.84
N ALA A 253 13.62 -9.75 18.03
CA ALA A 253 13.21 -8.37 18.20
C ALA A 253 14.34 -7.51 18.76
N THR A 254 14.45 -6.27 18.27
CA THR A 254 15.32 -5.23 18.83
C THR A 254 14.50 -4.02 19.25
N LEU A 255 14.96 -3.32 20.30
CA LEU A 255 14.35 -2.07 20.76
C LEU A 255 15.21 -0.90 20.28
N LYS A 256 14.62 0.07 19.59
CA LYS A 256 15.27 1.37 19.32
C LYS A 256 14.47 2.50 19.97
N LEU A 257 15.18 3.53 20.44
CA LEU A 257 14.58 4.78 20.89
C LEU A 257 14.49 5.71 19.68
N VAL A 258 13.28 6.16 19.35
CA VAL A 258 13.00 6.92 18.13
C VAL A 258 12.05 8.08 18.41
N TYR A 259 12.07 9.08 17.55
CA TYR A 259 10.99 10.04 17.41
C TYR A 259 9.98 9.54 16.39
N GLN A 260 8.70 9.65 16.73
CA GLN A 260 7.58 9.40 15.83
C GLN A 260 6.69 10.65 15.73
N LEU A 261 5.85 10.71 14.70
CA LEU A 261 4.76 11.68 14.67
C LEU A 261 3.85 11.49 15.90
N PRO A 262 3.25 12.56 16.46
CA PRO A 262 2.22 12.42 17.49
C PRO A 262 1.18 11.40 17.06
N ARG A 263 0.66 10.58 17.98
CA ARG A 263 -0.35 9.57 17.60
C ARG A 263 -1.56 10.17 16.88
N ASP A 264 -2.00 11.34 17.33
CA ASP A 264 -3.16 12.05 16.79
C ASP A 264 -2.82 12.92 15.57
N TYR A 265 -1.57 12.83 15.08
CA TYR A 265 -1.08 13.61 13.95
C TYR A 265 -1.90 13.38 12.69
N SER A 266 -2.45 12.17 12.51
CA SER A 266 -3.35 11.91 11.40
C SER A 266 -4.51 12.91 11.35
N THR A 267 -4.98 13.42 12.50
CA THR A 267 -6.09 14.36 12.61
C THR A 267 -5.66 15.80 12.90
N LYS A 268 -4.39 16.16 12.71
CA LYS A 268 -3.88 17.50 13.03
C LYS A 268 -2.90 18.01 11.99
N VAL A 269 -3.01 19.28 11.66
CA VAL A 269 -2.10 19.98 10.75
C VAL A 269 -1.85 21.40 11.25
N VAL A 270 -0.79 22.06 10.76
CA VAL A 270 -0.59 23.49 11.00
C VAL A 270 -1.30 24.26 9.90
N ASP A 271 -2.25 25.11 10.28
CA ASP A 271 -2.88 26.05 9.36
C ASP A 271 -1.81 27.02 8.83
N ALA A 272 -1.65 27.06 7.51
CA ALA A 272 -0.62 27.90 6.89
C ALA A 272 -0.97 29.40 6.93
N ILE A 273 -2.21 29.78 7.26
CA ILE A 273 -2.59 31.20 7.40
C ILE A 273 -2.19 31.71 8.79
N THR A 274 -2.50 30.92 9.83
CA THR A 274 -2.39 31.37 11.23
C THR A 274 -1.15 30.84 11.95
N GLY A 275 -0.58 29.73 11.47
CA GLY A 275 0.46 28.97 12.19
C GLY A 275 -0.05 28.27 13.45
N GLU A 276 -1.37 28.21 13.65
CA GLU A 276 -2.01 27.43 14.71
C GLU A 276 -2.26 25.99 14.26
N VAL A 277 -2.38 25.09 15.25
CA VAL A 277 -2.73 23.70 14.99
C VAL A 277 -4.24 23.60 14.88
N ILE A 278 -4.71 23.02 13.78
CA ILE A 278 -6.12 22.77 13.55
C ILE A 278 -6.40 21.27 13.53
N ALA A 279 -7.58 20.88 13.98
CA ALA A 279 -8.04 19.49 13.90
C ALA A 279 -8.65 19.21 12.52
N VAL A 280 -8.41 18.02 11.98
CA VAL A 280 -8.97 17.54 10.70
C VAL A 280 -10.00 16.46 11.00
N LYS A 281 -11.28 16.78 10.83
CA LYS A 281 -12.38 15.83 11.07
C LYS A 281 -12.59 14.94 9.85
N ARG A 282 -12.16 13.69 9.96
CA ARG A 282 -12.43 12.65 8.94
C ARG A 282 -13.68 11.86 9.33
N ASN A 283 -14.67 11.79 8.43
CA ASN A 283 -15.79 10.87 8.59
C ASN A 283 -15.26 9.43 8.43
N ARG A 284 -15.19 8.68 9.53
CA ARG A 284 -14.83 7.25 9.51
C ARG A 284 -16.08 6.41 9.75
N ASP A 285 -16.70 5.94 8.68
CA ASP A 285 -17.60 4.80 8.76
C ASP A 285 -16.78 3.50 8.73
N ILE A 286 -16.72 2.82 9.87
CA ILE A 286 -16.06 1.53 10.02
C ILE A 286 -17.02 0.44 9.53
N LEU A 287 -16.84 -0.02 8.29
CA LEU A 287 -17.45 -1.24 7.79
C LEU A 287 -16.59 -2.45 8.22
N TYR A 288 -17.02 -3.11 9.29
CA TYR A 288 -16.43 -4.36 9.75
C TYR A 288 -17.04 -5.54 8.96
N ALA A 289 -16.21 -6.28 8.22
CA ALA A 289 -16.59 -7.55 7.62
C ALA A 289 -15.94 -8.70 8.43
N PRO A 290 -16.70 -9.63 9.01
CA PRO A 290 -16.13 -10.77 9.71
C PRO A 290 -15.59 -11.81 8.73
N ALA A 291 -14.36 -12.28 8.96
CA ALA A 291 -13.80 -13.43 8.28
C ALA A 291 -14.36 -14.74 8.88
N PRO A 292 -14.59 -15.80 8.08
CA PRO A 292 -15.06 -17.08 8.58
C PRO A 292 -13.93 -17.93 9.19
N ASP A 293 -14.23 -18.56 10.33
CA ASP A 293 -13.39 -19.55 11.01
C ASP A 293 -13.16 -20.81 10.17
N MET A 294 -11.91 -21.26 10.10
CA MET A 294 -11.52 -22.57 9.56
C MET A 294 -11.26 -23.55 10.71
N ALA A 295 -12.03 -24.65 10.74
CA ALA A 295 -11.83 -25.77 11.64
C ALA A 295 -10.66 -26.65 11.19
N VAL A 296 -9.79 -27.05 12.11
CA VAL A 296 -8.72 -28.04 11.89
C VAL A 296 -9.13 -29.37 12.52
N ALA A 297 -9.01 -30.45 11.76
CA ALA A 297 -9.25 -31.83 12.22
C ALA A 297 -7.99 -32.43 12.86
N GLU A 298 -8.14 -33.05 14.03
CA GLU A 298 -7.09 -33.82 14.70
C GLU A 298 -7.02 -35.28 14.20
N THR A 299 -5.81 -35.80 14.04
CA THR A 299 -5.53 -37.24 13.91
C THR A 299 -4.51 -37.68 14.95
N GLY A 300 -4.85 -38.73 15.73
CA GLY A 300 -3.98 -39.41 16.72
C GLY A 300 -2.83 -40.20 16.07
N THR A 301 -1.96 -40.95 16.75
CA THR A 301 -1.88 -41.49 18.12
C THR A 301 -0.38 -41.73 18.43
N ALA A 302 0.06 -41.51 19.67
CA ALA A 302 1.46 -41.71 20.07
C ALA A 302 1.71 -43.11 20.69
N GLY A 303 2.71 -43.82 20.17
CA GLY A 303 3.28 -45.02 20.76
C GLY A 303 4.22 -44.69 21.92
N LYS A 304 4.21 -45.54 22.96
CA LYS A 304 5.05 -45.41 24.16
C LYS A 304 6.53 -45.69 23.86
N THR A 305 7.39 -44.73 24.19
CA THR A 305 8.83 -44.96 24.45
C THR A 305 9.32 -43.99 25.52
N SER A 306 10.38 -44.39 26.24
CA SER A 306 10.95 -43.68 27.40
C SER A 306 11.47 -42.29 27.06
N LEU A 307 11.28 -41.34 28.00
CA LEU A 307 11.71 -39.95 27.88
C LEU A 307 13.24 -39.82 27.77
N SER A 308 13.68 -39.05 26.77
CA SER A 308 15.01 -38.50 26.62
C SER A 308 15.28 -37.41 27.68
N PRO A 309 16.54 -36.99 27.86
CA PRO A 309 16.88 -35.90 28.78
C PRO A 309 16.16 -34.57 28.49
N ALA A 310 15.89 -34.25 27.22
CA ALA A 310 15.15 -33.05 26.84
C ALA A 310 13.66 -33.17 27.20
N GLU A 311 13.07 -34.35 27.00
CA GLU A 311 11.68 -34.63 27.39
C GLU A 311 11.52 -34.66 28.92
N GLN A 312 12.52 -35.17 29.66
CA GLN A 312 12.54 -35.08 31.12
C GLN A 312 12.64 -33.63 31.60
N LYS A 313 13.45 -32.78 30.95
CA LYS A 313 13.51 -31.35 31.25
C LYS A 313 12.16 -30.65 31.00
N ALA A 314 11.42 -31.03 29.96
CA ALA A 314 10.08 -30.49 29.73
C ALA A 314 9.09 -30.89 30.85
N VAL A 315 9.20 -32.12 31.37
CA VAL A 315 8.43 -32.57 32.55
C VAL A 315 8.80 -31.77 33.81
N ASP A 316 10.09 -31.53 34.03
CA ASP A 316 10.57 -30.78 35.20
C ASP A 316 10.11 -29.31 35.15
N VAL A 317 10.11 -28.69 33.97
CA VAL A 317 9.56 -27.34 33.76
C VAL A 317 8.06 -27.32 34.05
N GLN A 318 7.29 -28.27 33.48
CA GLN A 318 5.86 -28.39 33.72
C GLN A 318 5.53 -28.52 35.22
N ALA A 319 6.34 -29.26 35.98
CA ALA A 319 6.15 -29.46 37.42
C ALA A 319 6.30 -28.18 38.25
N GLY A 320 6.98 -27.15 37.73
CA GLY A 320 7.14 -25.84 38.36
C GLY A 320 6.05 -24.82 38.03
N LEU A 321 5.14 -25.14 37.09
CA LEU A 321 4.07 -24.25 36.66
C LEU A 321 2.83 -24.41 37.53
N LEU A 322 2.03 -23.35 37.65
CA LEU A 322 0.68 -23.40 38.20
C LEU A 322 -0.17 -24.36 37.38
N THR A 323 -1.06 -25.09 38.05
CA THR A 323 -2.04 -25.93 37.36
C THR A 323 -3.20 -25.08 36.84
N ALA A 324 -3.97 -25.61 35.88
CA ALA A 324 -5.20 -24.96 35.44
C ALA A 324 -6.19 -24.70 36.58
N ALA A 325 -6.22 -25.58 37.61
CA ALA A 325 -7.06 -25.39 38.79
C ALA A 325 -6.55 -24.25 39.70
N ASP A 326 -5.23 -24.11 39.85
CA ASP A 326 -4.64 -22.99 40.59
C ASP A 326 -4.91 -21.66 39.87
N VAL A 327 -4.80 -21.67 38.54
CA VAL A 327 -5.12 -20.50 37.70
C VAL A 327 -6.60 -20.15 37.79
N ASP A 328 -7.51 -21.12 37.65
CA ASP A 328 -8.95 -20.90 37.81
C ASP A 328 -9.29 -20.28 39.17
N ALA A 329 -8.74 -20.85 40.25
CA ALA A 329 -8.95 -20.34 41.60
C ALA A 329 -8.46 -18.90 41.75
N LYS A 330 -7.32 -18.53 41.14
CA LYS A 330 -6.81 -17.16 41.14
C LYS A 330 -7.72 -16.19 40.39
N VAL A 331 -8.19 -16.57 39.19
CA VAL A 331 -9.05 -15.70 38.39
C VAL A 331 -10.40 -15.50 39.08
N ARG A 332 -10.98 -16.54 39.68
CA ARG A 332 -12.24 -16.47 40.45
C ARG A 332 -12.14 -15.69 41.76
N ALA A 333 -10.96 -15.61 42.35
CA ALA A 333 -10.74 -14.86 43.59
C ALA A 333 -10.89 -13.34 43.41
N ILE A 334 -10.91 -12.85 42.17
CA ILE A 334 -11.09 -11.43 41.85
C ILE A 334 -12.57 -11.16 41.64
N GLU A 335 -13.22 -10.64 42.67
CA GLU A 335 -14.66 -10.39 42.68
C GLU A 335 -15.10 -9.46 41.53
N GLU A 336 -14.24 -8.50 41.16
CA GLU A 336 -14.48 -7.56 40.08
C GLU A 336 -14.61 -8.23 38.71
N PHE A 337 -14.10 -9.45 38.51
CA PHE A 337 -14.21 -10.19 37.25
C PHE A 337 -15.58 -10.88 37.07
N GLY A 338 -16.35 -11.05 38.15
CA GLY A 338 -17.72 -11.55 38.08
C GLY A 338 -17.86 -13.01 37.60
N LEU A 339 -16.82 -13.83 37.75
CA LEU A 339 -16.82 -15.26 37.40
C LEU A 339 -17.52 -16.10 38.49
N ASP A 340 -18.85 -16.15 38.41
CA ASP A 340 -19.66 -16.96 39.32
C ASP A 340 -19.66 -18.47 38.97
N ASP A 341 -20.29 -19.27 39.83
CA ASP A 341 -20.34 -20.74 39.69
C ASP A 341 -21.18 -21.22 38.50
N SER A 342 -21.93 -20.35 37.82
CA SER A 342 -22.65 -20.72 36.60
C SER A 342 -21.72 -20.89 35.40
N LEU A 343 -20.55 -20.24 35.42
CA LEU A 343 -19.54 -20.30 34.38
C LEU A 343 -18.60 -21.48 34.64
N THR A 344 -18.71 -22.53 33.83
CA THR A 344 -17.88 -23.74 33.92
C THR A 344 -16.76 -23.71 32.89
N ILE A 345 -15.60 -24.29 33.21
CA ILE A 345 -14.45 -24.35 32.29
C ILE A 345 -14.82 -25.26 31.10
N GLN A 346 -14.74 -24.70 29.89
CA GLN A 346 -14.93 -25.43 28.62
C GLN A 346 -13.60 -25.90 28.04
N GLY A 347 -12.53 -25.14 28.27
CA GLY A 347 -11.20 -25.45 27.78
C GLY A 347 -10.13 -24.87 28.68
N SER A 348 -9.03 -25.60 28.82
CA SER A 348 -7.81 -25.14 29.47
C SER A 348 -6.61 -25.55 28.64
N THR A 349 -5.91 -24.58 28.08
CA THR A 349 -4.76 -24.81 27.20
C THR A 349 -3.53 -24.18 27.81
N LEU A 350 -2.52 -25.00 28.08
CA LEU A 350 -1.17 -24.53 28.38
C LEU A 350 -0.39 -24.47 27.08
N TYR A 351 0.18 -23.31 26.79
CA TYR A 351 1.04 -23.12 25.64
C TYR A 351 2.27 -22.31 26.03
N SER A 352 3.32 -22.43 25.23
CA SER A 352 4.54 -21.65 25.40
C SER A 352 4.72 -20.67 24.23
N VAL A 353 5.28 -19.51 24.55
CA VAL A 353 5.67 -18.50 23.58
C VAL A 353 7.14 -18.21 23.78
N LYS A 354 7.92 -18.29 22.71
CA LYS A 354 9.32 -17.88 22.75
C LYS A 354 9.37 -16.36 22.66
N SER A 355 10.00 -15.73 23.64
CA SER A 355 10.26 -14.29 23.64
C SER A 355 11.20 -13.93 22.48
N PRO A 356 10.81 -12.99 21.61
CA PRO A 356 11.65 -12.58 20.48
C PRO A 356 12.87 -11.75 20.93
N PHE A 357 12.89 -11.25 22.16
CA PHE A 357 13.98 -10.40 22.67
C PHE A 357 15.15 -11.20 23.26
N ASP A 358 14.86 -12.28 23.97
CA ASP A 358 15.87 -13.06 24.70
C ASP A 358 15.79 -14.57 24.44
N GLY A 359 14.86 -15.01 23.60
CA GLY A 359 14.67 -16.42 23.22
C GLY A 359 14.13 -17.30 24.35
N LYS A 360 13.78 -16.75 25.51
CA LYS A 360 13.24 -17.53 26.63
C LYS A 360 11.81 -17.97 26.34
N LEU A 361 11.47 -19.21 26.71
CA LEU A 361 10.10 -19.68 26.68
C LEU A 361 9.34 -19.12 27.88
N LYS A 362 8.19 -18.50 27.60
CA LYS A 362 7.19 -18.13 28.61
C LYS A 362 5.99 -19.05 28.47
N TYR A 363 5.47 -19.54 29.58
CA TYR A 363 4.31 -20.43 29.60
C TYR A 363 3.07 -19.66 30.01
N LYS A 364 1.97 -19.90 29.30
CA LYS A 364 0.68 -19.24 29.54
C LYS A 364 -0.45 -20.25 29.58
N TRP A 365 -1.34 -20.09 30.55
CA TRP A 365 -2.62 -20.76 30.57
C TRP A 365 -3.68 -19.90 29.90
N SER A 366 -4.42 -20.48 28.96
CA SER A 366 -5.66 -19.93 28.40
C SER A 366 -6.82 -20.77 28.90
N LEU A 367 -7.74 -20.16 29.65
CA LEU A 367 -8.96 -20.78 30.16
C LEU A 367 -10.15 -20.16 29.45
N SER A 368 -11.09 -21.00 29.01
CA SER A 368 -12.40 -20.57 28.51
C SER A 368 -13.51 -21.08 29.40
N TYR A 369 -14.52 -20.24 29.59
CA TYR A 369 -15.65 -20.47 30.49
C TYR A 369 -16.95 -20.28 29.74
N SER A 370 -17.96 -21.09 30.03
CA SER A 370 -19.33 -20.80 29.61
C SER A 370 -20.37 -21.34 30.58
N ASP A 371 -21.55 -20.74 30.55
CA ASP A 371 -22.72 -21.27 31.24
C ASP A 371 -23.37 -22.40 30.42
N ALA A 372 -24.30 -23.13 31.04
CA ALA A 372 -24.91 -24.32 30.45
C ALA A 372 -25.59 -24.08 29.09
N ASP A 373 -26.11 -22.87 28.88
CA ASP A 373 -26.81 -22.47 27.65
C ASP A 373 -25.91 -21.73 26.65
N ASN A 374 -24.62 -21.55 26.95
CA ASN A 374 -23.66 -20.71 26.22
C ASN A 374 -24.13 -19.26 26.01
N ALA A 375 -24.99 -18.76 26.89
CA ALA A 375 -25.46 -17.38 26.90
C ALA A 375 -24.42 -16.43 27.51
N LYS A 376 -23.55 -16.94 28.38
CA LYS A 376 -22.38 -16.24 28.90
C LYS A 376 -21.12 -17.01 28.55
N TYR A 377 -20.08 -16.29 28.16
CA TYR A 377 -18.75 -16.85 28.04
C TYR A 377 -17.69 -15.90 28.57
N ALA A 378 -16.60 -16.47 29.07
CA ALA A 378 -15.42 -15.74 29.50
C ALA A 378 -14.17 -16.42 28.95
N TYR A 379 -13.08 -15.68 28.86
CA TYR A 379 -11.76 -16.23 28.67
C TYR A 379 -10.75 -15.46 29.50
N ALA A 380 -9.74 -16.17 29.98
CA ALA A 380 -8.62 -15.60 30.73
C ALA A 380 -7.30 -16.16 30.22
N GLU A 381 -6.31 -15.29 30.05
CA GLU A 381 -4.92 -15.68 29.84
C GLU A 381 -4.07 -15.27 31.03
N VAL A 382 -3.28 -16.23 31.55
CA VAL A 382 -2.52 -16.07 32.79
C VAL A 382 -1.11 -16.62 32.60
N ASP A 383 -0.11 -15.88 33.06
CA ASP A 383 1.27 -16.37 33.13
C ASP A 383 1.36 -17.61 34.04
N ALA A 384 1.83 -18.72 33.50
CA ALA A 384 1.73 -20.02 34.17
C ALA A 384 2.75 -20.17 35.32
N GLU A 385 3.78 -19.33 35.41
CA GLU A 385 4.77 -19.36 36.50
C GLU A 385 4.32 -18.47 37.66
N THR A 386 3.88 -17.26 37.35
CA THR A 386 3.58 -16.21 38.35
C THR A 386 2.09 -16.17 38.73
N GLY A 387 1.22 -16.57 37.81
CA GLY A 387 -0.23 -16.39 37.90
C GLY A 387 -0.68 -14.96 37.64
N GLU A 388 0.16 -14.13 37.00
CA GLU A 388 -0.19 -12.78 36.58
C GLU A 388 -1.23 -12.84 35.46
N ILE A 389 -2.31 -12.08 35.61
CA ILE A 389 -3.43 -12.07 34.65
C ILE A 389 -3.07 -11.14 33.51
N LEU A 390 -2.95 -11.70 32.31
CA LEU A 390 -2.56 -10.98 31.10
C LEU A 390 -3.78 -10.53 30.31
N THR A 391 -4.79 -11.39 30.22
CA THR A 391 -6.02 -11.07 29.50
C THR A 391 -7.23 -11.61 30.25
N LEU A 392 -8.32 -10.85 30.21
CA LEU A 392 -9.66 -11.27 30.62
C LEU A 392 -10.64 -10.63 29.66
N GLY A 393 -11.64 -11.37 29.23
CA GLY A 393 -12.76 -10.84 28.48
C GLY A 393 -13.91 -11.82 28.42
N GLY A 394 -15.02 -11.41 27.83
CA GLY A 394 -16.17 -12.29 27.67
C GLY A 394 -17.44 -11.56 27.28
N TYR A 395 -18.43 -12.32 26.85
CA TYR A 395 -19.78 -11.83 26.60
C TYR A 395 -20.72 -12.31 27.71
N GLY A 396 -21.62 -11.43 28.15
CA GLY A 396 -22.60 -11.78 29.17
C GLY A 396 -22.06 -11.88 30.61
N LEU A 397 -20.76 -11.60 30.84
CA LEU A 397 -20.18 -11.43 32.19
C LEU A 397 -20.86 -10.32 32.98
N VAL A 398 -21.30 -9.27 32.26
CA VAL A 398 -22.18 -8.22 32.76
C VAL A 398 -23.20 -7.90 31.66
N HIS A 399 -24.48 -7.75 32.03
CA HIS A 399 -25.55 -7.47 31.08
C HIS A 399 -25.41 -6.03 30.55
N GLY A 400 -24.67 -5.86 29.45
CA GLY A 400 -24.43 -4.56 28.84
C GLY A 400 -25.68 -4.02 28.17
N SER A 401 -26.52 -3.32 28.91
CA SER A 401 -27.51 -2.43 28.32
C SER A 401 -26.79 -1.16 27.84
N TYR A 402 -26.84 -0.89 26.54
CA TYR A 402 -26.40 0.40 26.00
C TYR A 402 -27.30 1.50 26.56
N LYS A 403 -26.72 2.38 27.37
CA LYS A 403 -27.40 3.50 28.03
C LYS A 403 -26.61 4.77 27.89
N LYS A 404 -27.28 5.91 28.01
CA LYS A 404 -26.57 7.19 28.08
C LYS A 404 -25.69 7.23 29.34
N PRO A 405 -24.52 7.90 29.31
CA PRO A 405 -23.67 8.08 30.49
C PRO A 405 -24.42 8.55 31.75
N SER A 406 -25.42 9.41 31.60
CA SER A 406 -26.23 9.96 32.70
C SER A 406 -27.20 8.96 33.36
N GLU A 407 -27.40 7.78 32.76
CA GLU A 407 -28.32 6.75 33.26
C GLU A 407 -27.61 5.68 34.09
N PHE A 408 -26.27 5.69 34.13
CA PHE A 408 -25.48 4.75 34.92
C PHE A 408 -25.34 5.17 36.39
N LYS A 409 -25.10 4.18 37.25
CA LYS A 409 -24.90 4.41 38.69
C LYS A 409 -23.56 5.08 39.02
N HIS A 410 -22.54 4.84 38.20
CA HIS A 410 -21.19 5.36 38.39
C HIS A 410 -20.75 6.20 37.20
N THR A 411 -20.04 7.28 37.52
CA THR A 411 -19.42 8.18 36.55
C THR A 411 -18.15 7.56 35.95
N GLU A 412 -17.67 8.13 34.83
CA GLU A 412 -16.38 7.76 34.23
C GLU A 412 -15.23 7.84 35.27
N ALA A 413 -15.21 8.90 36.08
CA ALA A 413 -14.18 9.11 37.10
C ALA A 413 -14.21 8.04 38.22
N GLU A 414 -15.40 7.61 38.65
CA GLU A 414 -15.52 6.53 39.64
C GLU A 414 -15.10 5.17 39.05
N CYS A 415 -15.45 4.92 37.78
CA CYS A 415 -15.00 3.73 37.06
C CYS A 415 -13.48 3.71 36.88
N GLU A 416 -12.89 4.86 36.56
CA GLU A 416 -11.44 5.02 36.44
C GLU A 416 -10.74 4.74 37.77
N GLN A 417 -11.24 5.30 38.87
CA GLN A 417 -10.67 5.07 40.18
C GLN A 417 -10.77 3.60 40.61
N ALA A 418 -11.90 2.95 40.31
CA ALA A 418 -12.07 1.52 40.56
C ALA A 418 -11.08 0.68 39.74
N ALA A 419 -10.91 1.01 38.45
CA ALA A 419 -9.93 0.36 37.59
C ALA A 419 -8.51 0.53 38.14
N ILE A 420 -8.06 1.76 38.42
CA ILE A 420 -6.71 2.04 38.94
C ILE A 420 -6.44 1.24 40.21
N LYS A 421 -7.38 1.23 41.16
CA LYS A 421 -7.24 0.47 42.41
C LYS A 421 -7.04 -1.03 42.16
N LEU A 422 -7.78 -1.60 41.20
CA LEU A 422 -7.61 -3.00 40.82
C LEU A 422 -6.26 -3.24 40.15
N LEU A 423 -5.84 -2.37 39.22
CA LEU A 423 -4.56 -2.49 38.52
C LEU A 423 -3.37 -2.41 39.48
N GLU A 424 -3.42 -1.51 40.46
CA GLU A 424 -2.42 -1.43 41.54
C GLU A 424 -2.36 -2.73 42.35
N ALA A 425 -3.52 -3.34 42.65
CA ALA A 425 -3.58 -4.60 43.38
C ALA A 425 -3.06 -5.79 42.55
N LEU A 426 -3.31 -5.81 41.25
CA LEU A 426 -2.91 -6.91 40.35
C LEU A 426 -1.43 -6.85 39.96
N TYR A 427 -0.91 -5.67 39.65
CA TYR A 427 0.39 -5.53 38.99
C TYR A 427 1.43 -4.77 39.83
N GLY A 428 1.01 -4.13 40.93
CA GLY A 428 1.90 -3.45 41.87
C GLY A 428 2.90 -2.51 41.19
N ASN A 429 4.20 -2.74 41.46
CA ASN A 429 5.28 -1.91 40.91
C ASN A 429 5.31 -1.87 39.38
N LYS A 430 4.84 -2.91 38.66
CA LYS A 430 4.81 -2.87 37.20
C LYS A 430 3.85 -1.80 36.70
N PHE A 431 2.71 -1.59 37.37
CA PHE A 431 1.74 -0.57 36.99
C PHE A 431 2.24 0.86 37.27
N ALA A 432 3.19 1.04 38.21
CA ALA A 432 3.78 2.35 38.48
C ALA A 432 4.55 2.93 37.27
N ASP A 433 4.99 2.07 36.34
CA ASP A 433 5.63 2.48 35.09
C ASP A 433 4.60 2.87 34.01
N TYR A 434 3.29 2.72 34.25
CA TYR A 434 2.25 3.00 33.26
C TYR A 434 1.62 4.35 33.49
N VAL A 435 1.44 5.11 32.41
CA VAL A 435 0.70 6.37 32.42
C VAL A 435 -0.55 6.25 31.58
N LYS A 436 -1.63 6.91 32.00
CA LYS A 436 -2.87 6.95 31.24
C LYS A 436 -2.60 7.56 29.85
N THR A 437 -3.15 6.93 28.82
CA THR A 437 -3.12 7.39 27.44
C THR A 437 -4.52 7.29 26.85
N GLU A 438 -4.81 8.12 25.86
CA GLU A 438 -6.03 7.94 25.07
C GLU A 438 -5.76 6.93 23.96
N TYR A 439 -6.75 6.08 23.67
CA TYR A 439 -6.72 5.20 22.51
C TYR A 439 -7.65 5.80 21.46
N GLU A 440 -7.16 5.97 20.23
CA GLU A 440 -7.86 6.64 19.11
C GLU A 440 -8.95 5.77 18.46
N GLY A 441 -9.57 4.90 19.24
CA GLY A 441 -10.85 4.29 18.88
C GLY A 441 -11.95 5.25 19.31
N VAL A 442 -12.86 5.59 18.39
CA VAL A 442 -13.99 6.52 18.55
C VAL A 442 -14.48 6.57 20.01
N ARG A 443 -14.15 7.67 20.74
CA ARG A 443 -14.87 7.97 21.97
C ARG A 443 -16.33 8.24 21.55
N PRO A 444 -17.31 7.52 22.10
CA PRO A 444 -18.70 7.87 21.90
C PRO A 444 -18.90 9.34 22.30
N LEU A 445 -19.65 10.11 21.51
CA LEU A 445 -20.06 11.46 21.91
C LEU A 445 -20.66 11.39 23.33
N ALA A 446 -20.54 12.45 24.12
CA ALA A 446 -20.91 12.44 25.55
C ALA A 446 -22.36 11.97 25.84
N ASP A 447 -23.25 11.99 24.86
CA ASP A 447 -24.66 11.54 24.95
C ASP A 447 -24.98 10.26 24.17
N MET A 448 -24.00 9.62 23.52
CA MET A 448 -24.19 8.35 22.83
C MET A 448 -24.33 7.21 23.85
N PRO A 449 -25.24 6.24 23.62
CA PRO A 449 -25.33 5.07 24.47
C PRO A 449 -24.00 4.31 24.51
N ILE A 450 -23.48 4.07 25.71
CA ILE A 450 -22.30 3.25 25.96
C ILE A 450 -22.70 2.03 26.78
N SER A 451 -21.86 1.00 26.77
CA SER A 451 -22.01 -0.17 27.65
C SER A 451 -20.87 -0.28 28.67
N GLU A 452 -19.81 0.50 28.53
CA GLU A 452 -18.60 0.45 29.36
C GLU A 452 -17.77 1.73 29.24
N TYR A 453 -16.94 1.99 30.25
CA TYR A 453 -15.83 2.93 30.14
C TYR A 453 -14.53 2.16 29.94
N THR A 454 -13.76 2.52 28.91
CA THR A 454 -12.44 1.92 28.63
C THR A 454 -11.33 2.90 28.97
N PHE A 455 -10.36 2.44 29.77
CA PHE A 455 -9.16 3.19 30.13
C PHE A 455 -7.94 2.50 29.54
N ASN A 456 -7.04 3.27 28.96
CA ASN A 456 -5.81 2.77 28.36
C ASN A 456 -4.61 3.41 29.06
N PHE A 457 -3.57 2.61 29.23
CA PHE A 457 -2.32 3.02 29.82
C PHE A 457 -1.18 2.49 28.96
N VAL A 458 -0.08 3.22 28.92
CA VAL A 458 1.13 2.84 28.20
C VAL A 458 2.31 2.90 29.13
N ARG A 459 3.21 1.93 29.01
CA ARG A 459 4.43 1.91 29.81
C ARG A 459 5.37 3.04 29.41
N VAL A 460 6.01 3.65 30.41
CA VAL A 460 7.06 4.64 30.26
C VAL A 460 8.35 4.06 30.81
N VAL A 461 9.38 4.02 29.98
CA VAL A 461 10.72 3.56 30.36
C VAL A 461 11.70 4.68 30.04
N ASN A 462 12.58 5.05 30.97
CA ASN A 462 13.56 6.13 30.77
C ASN A 462 12.96 7.46 30.24
N GLY A 463 11.71 7.77 30.62
CA GLY A 463 10.99 8.97 30.16
C GLY A 463 10.34 8.89 28.78
N ALA A 464 10.48 7.77 28.06
CA ALA A 464 9.87 7.55 26.75
C ALA A 464 8.76 6.49 26.82
N LYS A 465 7.67 6.69 26.08
CA LYS A 465 6.57 5.72 26.03
C LYS A 465 6.95 4.50 25.20
N PHE A 466 6.40 3.34 25.55
CA PHE A 466 6.56 2.11 24.80
C PHE A 466 5.18 1.52 24.48
N TYR A 467 4.67 1.87 23.28
CA TYR A 467 3.30 1.55 22.88
C TYR A 467 3.03 0.07 22.61
N ASP A 468 4.07 -0.78 22.57
CA ASP A 468 3.86 -2.23 22.47
C ASP A 468 3.47 -2.82 23.85
N ASP A 469 3.83 -2.14 24.94
CA ASP A 469 3.37 -2.44 26.31
C ASP A 469 2.18 -1.54 26.67
N MET A 470 0.98 -1.93 26.20
CA MET A 470 -0.27 -1.32 26.63
C MET A 470 -0.97 -2.12 27.72
N LEU A 471 -1.68 -1.38 28.57
CA LEU A 471 -2.66 -1.91 29.51
C LEU A 471 -4.02 -1.28 29.20
N THR A 472 -5.00 -2.11 28.82
CA THR A 472 -6.38 -1.69 28.59
C THR A 472 -7.30 -2.33 29.61
N VAL A 473 -8.20 -1.56 30.21
CA VAL A 473 -9.22 -2.04 31.14
C VAL A 473 -10.57 -1.44 30.81
N ALA A 474 -11.61 -2.26 30.73
CA ALA A 474 -12.99 -1.84 30.49
C ALA A 474 -13.86 -2.16 31.71
N VAL A 475 -14.62 -1.16 32.17
CA VAL A 475 -15.41 -1.21 33.40
C VAL A 475 -16.89 -1.02 33.10
N ASP A 476 -17.73 -1.85 33.70
CA ASP A 476 -19.18 -1.67 33.67
C ASP A 476 -19.61 -0.57 34.67
N PRO A 477 -20.23 0.53 34.20
CA PRO A 477 -20.59 1.65 35.05
C PRO A 477 -21.83 1.44 35.95
N ASP A 478 -22.57 0.34 35.83
CA ASP A 478 -23.64 -0.01 36.78
C ASP A 478 -23.15 -0.84 37.97
N THR A 479 -22.02 -1.53 37.83
CA THR A 479 -21.55 -2.52 38.82
C THR A 479 -20.08 -2.40 39.20
N LEU A 480 -19.29 -1.56 38.51
CA LEU A 480 -17.83 -1.47 38.63
C LEU A 480 -17.09 -2.78 38.34
N ARG A 481 -17.72 -3.71 37.63
CA ARG A 481 -17.10 -4.99 37.24
C ARG A 481 -16.23 -4.79 36.00
N ILE A 482 -15.16 -5.57 35.90
CA ILE A 482 -14.28 -5.56 34.73
C ILE A 482 -14.89 -6.42 33.63
N LYS A 483 -15.12 -5.80 32.48
CA LYS A 483 -15.54 -6.49 31.25
C LYS A 483 -14.37 -7.01 30.46
N ARG A 484 -13.24 -6.29 30.51
CA ARG A 484 -12.04 -6.61 29.77
C ARG A 484 -10.81 -6.11 30.49
N ILE A 485 -9.76 -6.91 30.51
CA ILE A 485 -8.40 -6.47 30.80
C ILE A 485 -7.46 -7.03 29.74
N ASN A 486 -6.50 -6.23 29.30
CA ASN A 486 -5.40 -6.69 28.47
C ASN A 486 -4.13 -6.00 28.96
N PHE A 487 -3.15 -6.78 29.39
CA PHE A 487 -1.90 -6.31 29.95
C PHE A 487 -0.73 -6.92 29.19
N SER A 488 0.07 -6.06 28.56
CA SER A 488 1.28 -6.45 27.84
C SER A 488 2.49 -5.88 28.57
N TYR A 489 3.46 -6.73 28.90
CA TYR A 489 4.69 -6.32 29.58
C TYR A 489 5.91 -7.01 28.98
N THR A 490 6.80 -6.22 28.41
CA THR A 490 8.04 -6.69 27.82
C THR A 490 9.14 -6.72 28.87
N ASP A 491 9.61 -7.93 29.15
CA ASP A 491 10.63 -8.20 30.17
C ASP A 491 12.02 -8.32 29.51
N THR A 492 12.58 -7.18 29.12
CA THR A 492 13.91 -7.07 28.52
C THR A 492 14.61 -5.79 28.95
N ALA A 493 15.91 -5.70 28.69
CA ALA A 493 16.67 -4.49 28.91
C ALA A 493 16.37 -3.46 27.81
N PHE A 494 15.97 -2.24 28.22
CA PHE A 494 15.78 -1.12 27.30
C PHE A 494 17.09 -0.37 27.08
N PRO A 495 17.36 0.13 25.86
CA PRO A 495 18.49 1.01 25.63
C PRO A 495 18.42 2.26 26.52
N SER A 496 19.56 2.89 26.80
CA SER A 496 19.58 4.17 27.52
C SER A 496 19.09 5.31 26.63
N ALA A 497 18.29 6.22 27.20
CA ALA A 497 17.89 7.48 26.57
C ALA A 497 18.98 8.58 26.64
N GLU A 498 20.09 8.32 27.33
CA GLU A 498 21.23 9.23 27.34
C GLU A 498 21.79 9.45 25.93
N GLY A 499 22.03 10.73 25.61
CA GLY A 499 22.49 11.16 24.29
C GLY A 499 21.39 11.29 23.23
N ALA A 500 20.11 11.11 23.60
CA ALA A 500 19.02 11.44 22.69
C ALA A 500 18.97 12.95 22.41
N LEU A 501 18.74 13.31 21.15
CA LEU A 501 18.41 14.67 20.71
C LEU A 501 17.18 15.17 21.47
N ASP A 502 17.08 16.48 21.68
CA ASP A 502 15.81 17.07 22.06
C ASP A 502 14.85 17.13 20.87
N VAL A 503 13.57 17.35 21.15
CA VAL A 503 12.53 17.36 20.11
C VAL A 503 12.75 18.44 19.06
N SER A 504 13.34 19.59 19.40
CA SER A 504 13.62 20.64 18.41
C SER A 504 14.71 20.17 17.44
N ALA A 505 15.78 19.57 17.95
CA ALA A 505 16.87 19.02 17.14
C ALA A 505 16.40 17.85 16.28
N ALA A 506 15.49 17.00 16.77
CA ALA A 506 14.89 15.93 15.97
C ALA A 506 14.02 16.47 14.83
N VAL A 507 13.24 17.53 15.08
CA VAL A 507 12.48 18.23 14.04
C VAL A 507 13.40 18.92 13.04
N ASP A 508 14.54 19.47 13.49
CA ASP A 508 15.56 20.01 12.59
C ASP A 508 16.12 18.92 11.68
N ALA A 509 16.57 17.81 12.26
CA ALA A 509 17.12 16.68 11.51
C ALA A 509 16.11 16.10 10.49
N TYR A 510 14.82 16.03 10.85
CA TYR A 510 13.76 15.64 9.91
C TYR A 510 13.70 16.58 8.70
N PHE A 511 13.67 17.90 8.94
CA PHE A 511 13.51 18.89 7.88
C PHE A 511 14.81 19.22 7.12
N ASP A 512 15.95 18.70 7.58
CA ASP A 512 17.20 18.71 6.80
C ASP A 512 17.16 17.71 5.63
N VAL A 513 16.30 16.67 5.74
CA VAL A 513 16.11 15.62 4.72
C VAL A 513 14.77 15.77 4.00
N VAL A 514 13.69 16.01 4.75
CA VAL A 514 12.33 16.16 4.23
C VAL A 514 12.05 17.64 4.00
N LYS A 515 11.73 18.02 2.76
CA LYS A 515 11.43 19.41 2.44
C LYS A 515 10.09 19.84 3.05
N LEU A 516 10.09 20.95 3.80
CA LEU A 516 8.87 21.56 4.34
C LEU A 516 8.25 22.51 3.30
N GLU A 517 7.20 22.05 2.63
CA GLU A 517 6.42 22.83 1.68
C GLU A 517 4.95 22.87 2.12
N PRO A 518 4.22 23.96 1.81
CA PRO A 518 2.79 23.96 2.04
C PRO A 518 2.13 22.97 1.10
N TYR A 519 1.00 22.43 1.52
CA TYR A 519 0.10 21.66 0.67
C TYR A 519 -1.34 22.06 1.00
N TYR A 520 -2.28 21.68 0.15
CA TYR A 520 -3.67 22.06 0.29
C TYR A 520 -4.51 20.85 0.67
N ILE A 521 -5.46 21.03 1.59
CA ILE A 521 -6.49 20.05 1.89
C ILE A 521 -7.82 20.58 1.36
N VAL A 522 -8.62 19.71 0.72
CA VAL A 522 -9.99 20.04 0.32
C VAL A 522 -10.91 19.99 1.54
N GLY A 523 -11.64 21.07 1.81
CA GLY A 523 -12.59 21.12 2.93
C GLY A 523 -13.62 22.23 2.78
N TYR A 524 -14.41 22.47 3.84
CA TYR A 524 -15.40 23.56 3.90
C TYR A 524 -14.85 24.85 4.54
N GLY A 525 -13.53 24.94 4.68
CA GLY A 525 -12.85 26.00 5.43
C GLY A 525 -12.58 25.62 6.88
N VAL A 526 -11.94 26.53 7.61
CA VAL A 526 -11.61 26.35 9.02
C VAL A 526 -12.55 27.19 9.87
N ASP A 527 -13.30 26.55 10.76
CA ASP A 527 -14.13 27.22 11.77
C ASP A 527 -13.77 26.71 13.17
N GLY A 528 -13.62 27.62 14.14
CA GLY A 528 -13.27 27.26 15.51
C GLY A 528 -11.95 26.48 15.69
N GLY A 529 -11.04 26.51 14.71
CA GLY A 529 -9.80 25.71 14.72
C GLY A 529 -9.98 24.26 14.23
N GLU A 530 -11.09 23.97 13.55
CA GLU A 530 -11.39 22.66 12.97
C GLU A 530 -11.62 22.79 11.46
N LEU A 531 -11.01 21.88 10.69
CA LEU A 531 -11.25 21.67 9.27
C LEU A 531 -12.17 20.48 9.09
N GLU A 532 -13.37 20.73 8.56
CA GLU A 532 -14.30 19.69 8.16
C GLU A 532 -13.99 19.24 6.72
N LEU A 533 -13.73 17.94 6.55
CA LEU A 533 -13.55 17.33 5.24
C LEU A 533 -14.91 16.98 4.62
N PRO A 534 -15.04 17.03 3.28
CA PRO A 534 -16.24 16.53 2.64
C PRO A 534 -16.40 15.03 2.92
N GLU A 535 -17.62 14.61 3.24
CA GLU A 535 -17.96 13.19 3.37
C GLU A 535 -17.71 12.46 2.04
N ASN A 536 -18.01 13.14 0.93
CA ASN A 536 -17.80 12.66 -0.43
C ASN A 536 -17.14 13.76 -1.27
N SER A 537 -15.86 13.60 -1.62
CA SER A 537 -15.12 14.61 -2.42
C SER A 537 -15.82 14.96 -3.73
N PHE A 538 -16.50 13.99 -4.34
CA PHE A 538 -17.22 14.09 -5.60
C PHE A 538 -18.63 14.73 -5.50
N SER A 539 -19.05 15.20 -4.32
CA SER A 539 -20.29 16.00 -4.21
C SER A 539 -20.11 17.37 -4.91
N THR A 540 -21.19 18.02 -5.32
CA THR A 540 -21.13 19.36 -5.94
C THR A 540 -21.25 20.50 -4.93
N GLU A 541 -21.15 20.21 -3.63
CA GLU A 541 -21.13 21.24 -2.59
C GLU A 541 -19.92 22.14 -2.76
N ASP A 542 -20.09 23.42 -2.40
CA ASP A 542 -19.00 24.40 -2.42
C ASP A 542 -17.92 23.97 -1.43
N LYS A 543 -16.71 23.77 -1.95
CA LYS A 543 -15.50 23.38 -1.21
C LYS A 543 -14.41 24.39 -1.50
N VAL A 544 -13.46 24.51 -0.59
CA VAL A 544 -12.29 25.39 -0.73
C VAL A 544 -11.00 24.60 -0.56
N LEU A 545 -9.89 25.20 -0.96
CA LEU A 545 -8.55 24.69 -0.66
C LEU A 545 -8.04 25.38 0.61
N VAL A 546 -7.68 24.58 1.62
CA VAL A 546 -7.12 25.08 2.87
C VAL A 546 -5.61 24.82 2.87
N PRO A 547 -4.75 25.87 2.83
CA PRO A 547 -3.30 25.69 2.85
C PRO A 547 -2.85 25.28 4.24
N VAL A 548 -1.97 24.29 4.31
CA VAL A 548 -1.47 23.72 5.57
C VAL A 548 0.00 23.34 5.47
N TYR A 549 0.64 23.17 6.63
CA TYR A 549 1.96 22.59 6.78
C TYR A 549 1.92 21.34 7.66
N GLY A 550 2.84 20.41 7.40
CA GLY A 550 2.92 19.16 8.13
C GLY A 550 4.15 18.30 7.82
N TYR A 551 4.32 17.23 8.59
CA TYR A 551 5.20 16.12 8.28
C TYR A 551 4.57 15.25 7.18
N THR A 552 5.31 14.99 6.11
CA THR A 552 4.84 14.23 4.93
C THR A 552 5.41 12.81 4.88
N TYR A 553 6.50 12.56 5.60
CA TYR A 553 7.08 11.23 5.84
C TYR A 553 6.61 10.65 7.18
N TYR A 554 6.03 9.45 7.15
CA TYR A 554 5.37 8.76 8.28
C TYR A 554 6.23 7.67 8.96
N GLY A 555 7.53 7.58 8.63
CA GLY A 555 8.45 6.69 9.33
C GLY A 555 8.91 7.27 10.69
N TYR A 556 10.12 6.90 11.09
CA TYR A 556 10.69 7.31 12.38
C TYR A 556 11.96 8.12 12.19
N ILE A 557 12.45 8.72 13.26
CA ILE A 557 13.77 9.36 13.32
C ILE A 557 14.53 8.72 14.48
N ASP A 558 15.76 8.26 14.25
CA ASP A 558 16.60 7.74 15.33
C ASP A 558 16.83 8.84 16.38
N ALA A 559 16.54 8.54 17.65
CA ALA A 559 16.54 9.56 18.67
C ALA A 559 17.95 10.09 19.00
N LYS A 560 19.02 9.38 18.64
CA LYS A 560 20.40 9.78 18.95
C LYS A 560 21.10 10.40 17.74
N THR A 561 20.89 9.84 16.55
CA THR A 561 21.57 10.29 15.34
C THR A 561 20.78 11.33 14.56
N GLY A 562 19.46 11.37 14.70
CA GLY A 562 18.57 12.19 13.86
C GLY A 562 18.36 11.60 12.46
N GLU A 563 18.85 10.38 12.20
CA GLU A 563 18.70 9.71 10.92
C GLU A 563 17.24 9.29 10.68
N LEU A 564 16.76 9.45 9.44
CA LEU A 564 15.44 9.00 9.03
C LEU A 564 15.40 7.47 8.95
N LEU A 565 14.39 6.87 9.54
CA LEU A 565 14.19 5.42 9.57
C LEU A 565 12.88 5.04 8.89
N SER A 566 12.87 3.90 8.23
CA SER A 566 11.68 3.25 7.68
C SER A 566 10.75 2.78 8.81
N SER A 567 9.53 2.37 8.46
CA SER A 567 8.64 1.70 9.42
C SER A 567 9.24 0.40 10.01
N GLY A 568 10.22 -0.19 9.31
CA GLY A 568 10.98 -1.36 9.76
C GLY A 568 12.19 -1.02 10.65
N GLY A 569 12.47 0.27 10.88
CA GLY A 569 13.54 0.72 11.78
C GLY A 569 14.91 0.84 11.14
N GLU A 570 15.05 0.51 9.86
CA GLU A 570 16.29 0.64 9.09
C GLU A 570 16.41 2.04 8.46
N PRO A 571 17.63 2.54 8.20
CA PRO A 571 17.84 3.82 7.52
C PRO A 571 16.98 3.95 6.27
N ALA A 572 16.35 5.11 6.11
CA ALA A 572 15.44 5.37 5.00
C ALA A 572 15.84 6.63 4.25
N GLU A 573 15.69 6.56 2.93
CA GLU A 573 15.79 7.70 2.04
C GLU A 573 14.39 8.33 1.85
N TYR A 574 14.30 9.65 1.99
CA TYR A 574 13.09 10.37 1.63
C TYR A 574 13.04 10.60 0.12
N LYS A 575 12.05 10.01 -0.55
CA LYS A 575 11.79 10.23 -1.98
C LYS A 575 10.51 11.06 -2.13
N PRO A 576 10.61 12.37 -2.44
CA PRO A 576 9.43 13.16 -2.73
C PRO A 576 8.72 12.65 -4.00
N ILE A 577 7.47 13.05 -4.19
CA ILE A 577 6.75 12.75 -5.43
C ILE A 577 7.53 13.35 -6.61
N ALA A 578 7.95 12.48 -7.53
CA ALA A 578 8.59 12.86 -8.78
C ALA A 578 7.59 12.67 -9.92
N PHE A 579 7.24 13.77 -10.59
CA PHE A 579 6.39 13.71 -11.77
C PHE A 579 7.18 13.22 -12.98
N PHE A 580 6.47 12.53 -13.86
CA PHE A 580 7.02 11.98 -15.08
C PHE A 580 7.40 13.08 -16.07
N ASP A 581 8.69 13.20 -16.36
CA ASP A 581 9.19 14.08 -17.42
C ASP A 581 9.20 13.36 -18.76
N SER A 582 8.19 13.60 -19.58
CA SER A 582 8.10 13.02 -20.93
C SER A 582 9.20 13.48 -21.90
N SER A 583 10.00 14.48 -21.52
CA SER A 583 11.16 14.95 -22.29
C SER A 583 12.47 14.28 -21.89
N ALA A 584 12.51 13.60 -20.74
CA ALA A 584 13.65 12.83 -20.29
C ALA A 584 13.82 11.59 -21.18
N TRP A 585 14.88 11.61 -22.01
CA TRP A 585 15.22 10.52 -22.91
C TRP A 585 16.73 10.44 -23.09
N PHE A 586 17.24 9.23 -23.36
CA PHE A 586 18.65 9.01 -23.60
C PHE A 586 19.11 9.70 -24.90
N LYS A 587 20.19 10.48 -24.79
CA LYS A 587 20.71 11.30 -25.90
C LYS A 587 21.64 10.56 -26.84
N ASP A 588 22.12 9.38 -26.44
CA ASP A 588 23.23 8.63 -27.06
C ASP A 588 22.84 7.26 -27.63
N ILE A 589 21.57 6.89 -27.58
CA ILE A 589 21.11 5.59 -28.11
C ILE A 589 20.71 5.64 -29.58
N ALA A 590 20.63 6.85 -30.17
CA ALA A 590 20.29 7.03 -31.57
C ALA A 590 21.36 6.39 -32.47
N GLY A 591 20.96 5.38 -33.24
CA GLY A 591 21.86 4.60 -34.11
C GLY A 591 22.53 3.41 -33.43
N SER A 592 22.31 3.17 -32.14
CA SER A 592 22.71 1.93 -31.48
C SER A 592 21.87 0.75 -32.00
N PRO A 593 22.47 -0.42 -32.27
CA PRO A 593 21.71 -1.63 -32.63
C PRO A 593 20.74 -2.07 -31.51
N TYR A 594 20.99 -1.64 -30.27
CA TYR A 594 20.22 -1.99 -29.09
C TYR A 594 19.07 -1.01 -28.77
N HIS A 595 18.84 0.00 -29.63
CA HIS A 595 17.85 1.06 -29.38
C HIS A 595 16.47 0.49 -29.01
N LYS A 596 15.96 -0.48 -29.77
CA LYS A 596 14.64 -1.08 -29.51
C LYS A 596 14.56 -1.77 -28.14
N ALA A 597 15.62 -2.49 -27.75
CA ALA A 597 15.68 -3.15 -26.46
C ALA A 597 15.67 -2.13 -25.32
N ILE A 598 16.56 -1.14 -25.40
CA ILE A 598 16.67 -0.05 -24.41
C ILE A 598 15.32 0.69 -24.28
N ALA A 599 14.69 1.04 -25.40
CA ALA A 599 13.41 1.74 -25.40
C ALA A 599 12.29 0.91 -24.75
N LEU A 600 12.23 -0.41 -25.01
CA LEU A 600 11.22 -1.27 -24.37
C LEU A 600 11.45 -1.37 -22.86
N LEU A 601 12.70 -1.62 -22.44
CA LEU A 601 13.03 -1.78 -21.02
C LEU A 601 12.76 -0.50 -20.22
N TYR A 602 13.04 0.68 -20.79
CA TYR A 602 12.69 1.96 -20.17
C TYR A 602 11.18 2.13 -20.01
N ASN A 603 10.43 1.74 -21.05
CA ASN A 603 8.96 1.77 -21.04
C ASN A 603 8.36 0.75 -20.07
N MET A 604 9.14 -0.19 -19.54
CA MET A 604 8.72 -1.20 -18.57
C MET A 604 9.25 -0.94 -17.14
N ASP A 605 9.88 0.21 -16.88
CA ASP A 605 10.55 0.52 -15.60
C ASP A 605 11.66 -0.48 -15.22
N ILE A 606 12.27 -1.13 -16.21
CA ILE A 606 13.40 -2.04 -16.00
C ILE A 606 14.73 -1.27 -15.93
N ILE A 607 14.82 -0.18 -16.70
CA ILE A 607 15.91 0.80 -16.67
C ILE A 607 15.33 2.22 -16.52
N ASP A 608 16.07 3.10 -15.86
CA ASP A 608 15.71 4.51 -15.64
C ASP A 608 16.60 5.48 -16.42
N THR A 609 16.32 6.78 -16.29
CA THR A 609 17.04 7.89 -16.96
C THR A 609 17.71 8.83 -15.96
N ASP A 610 18.17 8.31 -14.82
CA ASP A 610 18.86 9.14 -13.82
C ASP A 610 20.14 9.79 -14.41
N ASP A 611 20.74 9.14 -15.42
CA ASP A 611 21.67 9.74 -16.39
C ASP A 611 20.96 9.87 -17.77
N LEU A 612 21.03 11.05 -18.40
CA LEU A 612 20.50 11.28 -19.75
C LEU A 612 21.31 10.59 -20.86
N TYR A 613 22.30 9.79 -20.49
CA TYR A 613 23.14 8.99 -21.38
C TYR A 613 23.14 7.53 -20.94
N PHE A 614 22.62 6.63 -21.78
CA PHE A 614 22.58 5.19 -21.46
C PHE A 614 23.94 4.52 -21.60
N ARG A 615 24.79 5.03 -22.51
CA ARG A 615 26.13 4.51 -22.85
C ARG A 615 26.09 3.04 -23.26
N PRO A 616 25.43 2.70 -24.38
CA PRO A 616 25.21 1.31 -24.80
C PRO A 616 26.50 0.50 -24.99
N ASP A 617 27.63 1.15 -25.29
CA ASP A 617 28.92 0.49 -25.53
C ASP A 617 29.79 0.37 -24.27
N ASP A 618 29.42 1.02 -23.16
CA ASP A 618 30.15 0.91 -21.90
C ASP A 618 29.89 -0.48 -21.27
N ALA A 619 30.89 -0.98 -20.56
CA ALA A 619 30.76 -2.20 -19.76
C ALA A 619 29.72 -2.03 -18.65
N ILE A 620 28.87 -3.04 -18.44
CA ILE A 620 27.87 -3.06 -17.37
C ILE A 620 28.45 -3.69 -16.08
N SER A 621 28.06 -3.15 -14.93
CA SER A 621 28.39 -3.74 -13.62
C SER A 621 27.48 -4.95 -13.33
N ALA A 622 27.95 -5.88 -12.49
CA ALA A 622 27.14 -6.99 -12.01
C ALA A 622 25.90 -6.50 -11.23
N GLU A 623 26.04 -5.39 -10.48
CA GLU A 623 24.95 -4.76 -9.73
C GLU A 623 23.86 -4.23 -10.67
N ASP A 624 24.21 -3.45 -11.68
CA ASP A 624 23.26 -2.90 -12.66
C ASP A 624 22.55 -4.02 -13.42
N PHE A 625 23.29 -5.06 -13.85
CA PHE A 625 22.71 -6.18 -14.58
C PHE A 625 21.72 -6.96 -13.72
N LYS A 626 22.07 -7.22 -12.45
CA LYS A 626 21.19 -7.85 -11.47
C LYS A 626 19.95 -7.00 -11.20
N ALA A 627 20.10 -5.69 -11.07
CA ALA A 627 18.97 -4.78 -10.91
C ALA A 627 18.01 -4.85 -12.10
N MET A 628 18.52 -4.89 -13.33
CA MET A 628 17.68 -5.07 -14.52
C MET A 628 16.92 -6.40 -14.51
N LEU A 629 17.54 -7.51 -14.08
CA LEU A 629 16.86 -8.81 -13.94
C LEU A 629 15.78 -8.78 -12.85
N VAL A 630 16.08 -8.20 -11.69
CA VAL A 630 15.12 -8.06 -10.59
C VAL A 630 13.93 -7.19 -11.01
N ASN A 631 14.17 -6.07 -11.67
CA ASN A 631 13.10 -5.20 -12.18
C ASN A 631 12.29 -5.89 -13.29
N ALA A 632 12.92 -6.78 -14.08
CA ALA A 632 12.23 -7.67 -15.01
C ALA A 632 11.48 -8.84 -14.32
N ASN A 633 11.45 -8.87 -12.98
CA ASN A 633 10.82 -9.87 -12.13
C ASN A 633 11.48 -11.27 -12.19
N TYR A 634 12.81 -11.29 -12.35
CA TYR A 634 13.66 -12.49 -12.33
C TYR A 634 14.63 -12.46 -11.14
N SER A 635 14.23 -13.07 -10.02
CA SER A 635 15.00 -13.01 -8.76
C SER A 635 15.84 -14.26 -8.47
N ASN A 636 15.65 -15.35 -9.23
CA ASN A 636 16.41 -16.60 -9.08
C ASN A 636 17.78 -16.49 -9.77
N ILE A 637 18.64 -15.64 -9.23
CA ILE A 637 19.98 -15.39 -9.76
C ILE A 637 20.97 -16.01 -8.77
N GLU A 638 21.67 -17.05 -9.19
CA GLU A 638 22.89 -17.45 -8.50
C GLU A 638 23.95 -16.45 -8.95
N SER A 639 24.25 -15.42 -8.14
CA SER A 639 25.34 -14.49 -8.43
C SER A 639 26.66 -15.27 -8.38
N GLY A 640 26.95 -15.93 -9.50
CA GLY A 640 28.06 -16.83 -9.66
C GLY A 640 29.28 -16.01 -10.02
N GLU A 641 30.11 -15.72 -9.01
CA GLU A 641 31.54 -15.38 -9.11
C GLU A 641 31.95 -13.90 -9.10
N GLN A 642 31.09 -12.93 -9.45
CA GLN A 642 31.46 -11.50 -9.48
C GLN A 642 30.90 -10.71 -8.30
N ALA A 643 31.74 -9.87 -7.69
CA ALA A 643 31.34 -8.99 -6.59
C ALA A 643 30.57 -7.76 -7.09
N ASP A 644 29.72 -7.20 -6.24
CA ASP A 644 29.00 -5.94 -6.54
C ASP A 644 30.00 -4.84 -6.93
N GLY A 645 29.69 -4.11 -8.02
CA GLY A 645 30.56 -3.08 -8.61
C GLY A 645 31.61 -3.56 -9.62
N GLU A 646 31.86 -4.87 -9.76
CA GLU A 646 32.70 -5.41 -10.84
C GLU A 646 31.94 -5.49 -12.16
N THR A 647 32.68 -5.40 -13.28
CA THR A 647 32.11 -5.61 -14.61
C THR A 647 31.76 -7.08 -14.83
N VAL A 648 30.55 -7.34 -15.36
CA VAL A 648 30.12 -8.69 -15.73
C VAL A 648 30.62 -9.06 -17.13
N SER A 649 31.13 -10.27 -17.30
CA SER A 649 31.49 -10.82 -18.63
C SER A 649 30.24 -11.31 -19.35
N LEU A 650 30.26 -11.36 -20.68
CA LEU A 650 29.10 -11.78 -21.46
C LEU A 650 28.68 -13.23 -21.14
N GLU A 651 29.63 -14.13 -20.89
CA GLU A 651 29.35 -15.51 -20.47
C GLU A 651 28.69 -15.61 -19.09
N ASN A 652 29.02 -14.72 -18.15
CA ASN A 652 28.39 -14.68 -16.83
C ASN A 652 27.01 -14.03 -16.90
N ALA A 653 26.84 -12.96 -17.67
CA ALA A 653 25.51 -12.39 -17.92
C ALA A 653 24.55 -13.43 -18.57
N ILE A 654 25.08 -14.24 -19.48
CA ILE A 654 24.36 -15.36 -20.09
C ILE A 654 24.02 -16.45 -19.06
N TYR A 655 24.95 -16.79 -18.17
CA TYR A 655 24.71 -17.75 -17.10
C TYR A 655 23.60 -17.27 -16.15
N ASP A 656 23.64 -16.01 -15.72
CA ASP A 656 22.62 -15.41 -14.86
C ASP A 656 21.22 -15.44 -15.51
N ILE A 657 21.12 -15.18 -16.82
CA ILE A 657 19.87 -15.33 -17.58
C ILE A 657 19.36 -16.77 -17.54
N VAL A 658 20.26 -17.75 -17.65
CA VAL A 658 19.93 -19.19 -17.61
C VAL A 658 19.49 -19.62 -16.21
N CYS A 659 20.11 -19.09 -15.16
CA CYS A 659 19.70 -19.27 -13.77
C CYS A 659 18.32 -18.65 -13.50
N ALA A 660 18.10 -17.41 -13.96
CA ALA A 660 16.85 -16.68 -13.83
C ALA A 660 15.64 -17.46 -14.38
N ILE A 661 15.82 -18.20 -15.48
CA ILE A 661 14.78 -19.06 -16.08
C ILE A 661 14.75 -20.50 -15.52
N GLY A 662 15.56 -20.80 -14.50
CA GLY A 662 15.55 -22.08 -13.78
C GLY A 662 16.37 -23.20 -14.41
N TYR A 663 17.31 -22.89 -15.30
CA TYR A 663 18.14 -23.88 -16.00
C TYR A 663 19.61 -23.93 -15.52
N GLY A 664 19.98 -23.21 -14.45
CA GLY A 664 21.36 -23.18 -13.93
C GLY A 664 21.95 -24.58 -13.66
N ALA A 665 21.25 -25.40 -12.88
CA ALA A 665 21.68 -26.78 -12.59
C ALA A 665 21.85 -27.67 -13.84
N ILE A 666 21.12 -27.38 -14.93
CA ILE A 666 21.30 -28.09 -16.20
C ILE A 666 22.53 -27.53 -16.92
N ALA A 667 22.71 -26.21 -16.93
CA ALA A 667 23.85 -25.54 -17.55
C ALA A 667 25.19 -26.01 -16.99
N ASP A 668 25.25 -26.37 -15.71
CA ASP A 668 26.46 -26.87 -15.05
C ASP A 668 26.86 -28.30 -15.42
N LEU A 669 26.00 -29.04 -16.14
CA LEU A 669 26.30 -30.40 -16.61
C LEU A 669 27.25 -30.38 -17.83
N ASN A 670 28.44 -29.80 -17.69
CA ASN A 670 29.37 -29.50 -18.79
C ASN A 670 29.62 -30.67 -19.75
N GLU A 671 29.65 -31.91 -19.25
CA GLU A 671 29.90 -33.13 -20.04
C GLU A 671 28.87 -33.40 -21.15
N ILE A 672 27.65 -32.83 -21.06
CA ILE A 672 26.58 -33.08 -22.05
C ILE A 672 26.52 -32.02 -23.16
N PHE A 673 27.26 -30.92 -23.02
CA PHE A 673 27.24 -29.79 -23.96
C PHE A 673 28.45 -29.78 -24.89
N LYS A 674 28.26 -29.21 -26.08
CA LYS A 674 29.32 -28.96 -27.05
C LYS A 674 29.34 -27.47 -27.37
N ASN A 675 30.51 -26.95 -27.77
CA ASN A 675 30.64 -25.56 -28.16
C ASN A 675 29.63 -25.24 -29.29
N PRO A 676 28.63 -24.39 -29.00
CA PRO A 676 27.57 -24.15 -29.95
C PRO A 676 27.98 -23.15 -31.04
N PHE A 677 29.13 -22.47 -30.92
CA PHE A 677 29.65 -21.46 -31.87
C PHE A 677 30.86 -21.94 -32.70
N GLY A 678 31.33 -23.17 -32.48
CA GLY A 678 32.52 -23.70 -33.14
C GLY A 678 33.81 -23.43 -32.36
N ASP A 679 34.90 -24.09 -32.76
CA ASP A 679 36.13 -24.22 -31.96
C ASP A 679 36.88 -22.89 -31.75
N ASP A 680 36.66 -21.89 -32.62
CA ASP A 680 37.33 -20.60 -32.56
C ASP A 680 36.69 -19.61 -31.56
N ALA A 681 35.52 -19.94 -31.00
CA ALA A 681 34.83 -19.10 -30.02
C ALA A 681 35.46 -19.20 -28.63
N LYS A 682 35.60 -18.07 -27.93
CA LYS A 682 36.15 -18.04 -26.57
C LYS A 682 35.04 -18.12 -25.54
N ILE A 683 34.99 -19.25 -24.83
CA ILE A 683 34.02 -19.57 -23.78
C ILE A 683 34.73 -20.38 -22.71
N SER A 684 34.53 -20.03 -21.45
CA SER A 684 35.02 -20.81 -20.31
C SER A 684 34.33 -22.18 -20.27
N GLU A 685 35.08 -23.24 -19.95
CA GLU A 685 34.57 -24.63 -19.96
C GLU A 685 33.28 -24.82 -19.12
N HIS A 686 33.22 -24.17 -17.96
CA HIS A 686 32.08 -24.23 -17.05
C HIS A 686 30.88 -23.34 -17.45
N ARG A 687 31.01 -22.55 -18.53
CA ARG A 687 29.93 -21.72 -19.10
C ARG A 687 29.38 -22.27 -20.42
N MET A 688 29.92 -23.42 -20.87
CA MET A 688 29.52 -24.07 -22.12
C MET A 688 28.03 -24.40 -22.17
N GLY A 689 27.47 -24.92 -21.07
CA GLY A 689 26.06 -25.27 -21.01
C GLY A 689 25.14 -24.05 -21.08
N ALA A 690 25.49 -22.97 -20.38
CA ALA A 690 24.73 -21.73 -20.44
C ALA A 690 24.72 -21.14 -21.86
N ALA A 691 25.89 -21.07 -22.50
CA ALA A 691 26.04 -20.62 -23.88
C ALA A 691 25.20 -21.45 -24.88
N ALA A 692 25.18 -22.78 -24.71
CA ALA A 692 24.40 -23.68 -25.54
C ALA A 692 22.89 -23.50 -25.32
N ILE A 693 22.45 -23.32 -24.06
CA ILE A 693 21.06 -23.10 -23.70
C ILE A 693 20.56 -21.77 -24.30
N VAL A 694 21.25 -20.65 -24.08
CA VAL A 694 20.79 -19.36 -24.62
C VAL A 694 20.75 -19.34 -26.15
N LYS A 695 21.70 -20.00 -26.82
CA LYS A 695 21.67 -20.15 -28.28
C LYS A 695 20.47 -21.00 -28.72
N GLY A 696 20.24 -22.15 -28.07
CA GLY A 696 19.11 -23.02 -28.38
C GLY A 696 17.74 -22.39 -28.09
N LEU A 697 17.69 -21.45 -27.14
CA LEU A 697 16.52 -20.67 -26.79
C LEU A 697 16.38 -19.37 -27.60
N ASN A 698 17.31 -19.10 -28.52
CA ASN A 698 17.32 -17.91 -29.37
C ASN A 698 17.40 -16.59 -28.59
N LEU A 699 18.09 -16.60 -27.44
CA LEU A 699 18.22 -15.44 -26.55
C LEU A 699 19.39 -14.51 -26.92
N LEU A 700 20.18 -14.87 -27.92
CA LEU A 700 21.31 -14.07 -28.41
C LEU A 700 20.97 -13.26 -29.67
N ASP A 701 19.71 -13.24 -30.09
CA ASP A 701 19.27 -12.48 -31.25
C ASP A 701 19.53 -10.99 -31.07
N GLY A 702 20.12 -10.36 -32.09
CA GLY A 702 20.47 -8.93 -32.06
C GLY A 702 21.69 -8.58 -31.20
N ILE A 703 22.36 -9.55 -30.58
CA ILE A 703 23.65 -9.33 -29.91
C ILE A 703 24.74 -9.16 -30.97
N ASP A 704 25.43 -8.02 -30.94
CA ASP A 704 26.61 -7.78 -31.76
C ASP A 704 27.85 -8.38 -31.08
N PHE A 705 28.55 -9.27 -31.81
CA PHE A 705 29.79 -9.91 -31.39
C PHE A 705 31.03 -9.31 -32.09
N GLY A 706 30.85 -8.26 -32.90
CA GLY A 706 31.90 -7.66 -33.71
C GLY A 706 32.14 -8.37 -35.05
N ASP A 707 33.06 -7.81 -35.86
CA ASP A 707 33.34 -8.23 -37.24
C ASP A 707 34.15 -9.54 -37.38
N ASP A 708 34.68 -10.10 -36.29
CA ASP A 708 35.50 -11.32 -36.32
C ASP A 708 34.64 -12.59 -36.22
N THR A 709 34.97 -13.60 -37.02
CA THR A 709 34.12 -14.77 -37.33
C THR A 709 33.81 -15.73 -36.16
N ALA A 710 34.30 -15.47 -34.95
CA ALA A 710 34.02 -16.28 -33.77
C ALA A 710 33.78 -15.41 -32.52
N PRO A 711 32.68 -15.63 -31.76
CA PRO A 711 32.33 -14.77 -30.63
C PRO A 711 33.28 -14.96 -29.43
N ASP A 712 33.60 -13.86 -28.76
CA ASP A 712 34.33 -13.83 -27.49
C ASP A 712 33.38 -13.56 -26.33
N LEU A 713 32.88 -14.62 -25.68
CA LEU A 713 31.95 -14.49 -24.56
C LEU A 713 32.67 -14.20 -23.24
N THR A 714 34.00 -14.31 -23.20
CA THR A 714 34.81 -13.98 -22.01
C THR A 714 35.02 -12.47 -21.83
N ALA A 715 34.74 -11.68 -22.87
CA ALA A 715 34.81 -10.23 -22.85
C ALA A 715 33.75 -9.61 -21.93
N PRO A 716 33.98 -8.38 -21.41
CA PRO A 716 32.96 -7.59 -20.74
C PRO A 716 31.66 -7.48 -21.54
N ALA A 717 30.52 -7.71 -20.89
CA ALA A 717 29.22 -7.38 -21.47
C ALA A 717 29.04 -5.86 -21.49
N THR A 718 28.57 -5.34 -22.62
CA THR A 718 28.16 -3.94 -22.71
C THR A 718 26.74 -3.75 -22.16
N ARG A 719 26.41 -2.52 -21.76
CA ARG A 719 25.04 -2.15 -21.30
C ARG A 719 23.99 -2.44 -22.38
N GLY A 720 24.34 -2.21 -23.65
CA GLY A 720 23.47 -2.52 -24.79
C GLY A 720 23.24 -4.03 -24.98
N GLN A 721 24.29 -4.84 -24.87
CA GLN A 721 24.16 -6.31 -24.92
C GLN A 721 23.30 -6.83 -23.76
N ALA A 722 23.50 -6.32 -22.54
CA ALA A 722 22.67 -6.66 -21.38
C ALA A 722 21.18 -6.32 -21.60
N ALA A 723 20.89 -5.11 -22.12
CA ALA A 723 19.52 -4.72 -22.47
C ALA A 723 18.91 -5.66 -23.52
N GLN A 724 19.68 -6.05 -24.53
CA GLN A 724 19.21 -6.96 -25.57
C GLN A 724 18.93 -8.38 -25.05
N LEU A 725 19.77 -8.91 -24.14
CA LEU A 725 19.52 -10.20 -23.50
C LEU A 725 18.19 -10.21 -22.72
N ILE A 726 17.94 -9.17 -21.92
CA ILE A 726 16.72 -9.06 -21.12
C ILE A 726 15.50 -8.82 -22.02
N TYR A 727 15.63 -8.00 -23.06
CA TYR A 727 14.59 -7.85 -24.08
C TYR A 727 14.22 -9.20 -24.70
N ASN A 728 15.19 -10.01 -25.11
CA ASN A 728 14.94 -11.32 -25.72
C ASN A 728 14.26 -12.28 -24.73
N LEU A 729 14.63 -12.23 -23.45
CA LEU A 729 14.00 -13.00 -22.39
C LEU A 729 12.51 -12.66 -22.26
N LEU A 730 12.18 -11.38 -22.22
CA LEU A 730 10.80 -10.89 -22.09
C LEU A 730 9.95 -11.21 -23.32
N VAL A 731 10.51 -11.05 -24.53
CA VAL A 731 9.83 -11.41 -25.79
C VAL A 731 9.50 -12.90 -25.83
N ARG A 732 10.48 -13.75 -25.50
CA ARG A 732 10.28 -15.21 -25.49
C ARG A 732 9.21 -15.64 -24.49
N GLU A 733 9.14 -15.00 -23.33
CA GLU A 733 8.11 -15.28 -22.34
C GLU A 733 6.72 -14.87 -22.84
N HIS A 734 6.62 -13.71 -23.51
CA HIS A 734 5.40 -13.24 -24.12
C HIS A 734 4.89 -14.18 -25.23
N GLU A 735 5.77 -14.70 -26.10
CA GLU A 735 5.40 -15.61 -27.19
C GLU A 735 4.94 -17.01 -26.74
N LYS A 736 5.24 -17.41 -25.50
CA LYS A 736 4.83 -18.71 -24.94
C LYS A 736 3.42 -18.72 -24.33
N ASN A 737 2.93 -17.55 -23.93
CA ASN A 737 1.60 -17.36 -23.35
C ASN A 737 0.61 -17.00 -24.46
#